data_AF-A0A2U9IGN3-F1
#
_entry.id   AF-A0A2U9IGN3-F1
#
_cell.length_a   1.000
_cell.length_b   1.000
_cell.length_c   1.000
_cell.angle_alpha   90.00
_cell.angle_beta   90.00
_cell.angle_gamma   90.00
#
_symmetry.space_group_name_H-M   'P 1'
#
loop_
_entity.id
_entity.type
_entity.pdbx_description
1 polymer ?
#
loop_
_entity_poly.entity_id
_entity_poly.type
_entity_poly.pdbx_seq_one_letter_code
_entity_poly.pdbx_strand_id
1 'polypeptide(L)'
;MNSKKVVMSIAFVLILVSAVSSVYLLSSTSITEQSPQNSAHNSYAWISASQVTPGKWIKITNQDFAPANKTEVFLDGWIGCHVAAMDSWLIYYVLSHYGVNFTYEFHTSDPYRVPPNVPGLIFEGYKAPKNSPIMFDWIYMYNEYLNETTLPTPEPMNYTISPSIATYDGLMELKDFAPQWIYNIAITYNVPIVGQFKSPPHVVTMLVVTGPNGTWLLLGPSYPPSAIAKLTPEQVMEDLLTQSNPELMQAIYQFWQVLNESMGKPVTITVSQQQEEITYLHGFGFTTYYLSNTPSISTGPSSWNMYANSPNRNPVFSGNLDVNWIYQQMNAFQYGNITAWEQDTKMLGSEFGSGYEQAAGDAVGPSFANGIVYVGSDSGQLYAINAQTGNAIWILSTPAAVIMSEPVVYHGMIYVGLGPATFTYEQGKLNAYGGGHRGLYTGLTGLLAVNASDGIPKWIFLTKSQAMPTAVAYNGMVMFDDGDGNVYALNATNGNLIWNYSYDGSANMASLDLYVGNNYALLITAFSPGYPVNMSAIVALYVNNGTPAYVLKVPFAYGSSVGDAVPAVYGQYLVDSFMGYPVYHGVYLNQIYVRQVLLVANVTNGNILYVENITGYGHPGDDNNGFSPLVYNGIIYVPSHINRTVAAFNLTSGKLIWISPQMKHASLADQPVYYDGYIIVPDFDHFAVLNAANGDLVNKYYVGVDLGKDQPIIVGNTIIDSSIFDYVIALPISQVI
;
A
#
# COMPACT_ATOMS: atom_id res chain seq x y z
N MET A 1 -29.21 -33.28 11.99
CA MET A 1 -28.62 -34.62 12.22
C MET A 1 -27.95 -35.06 10.92
N ASN A 2 -26.69 -35.48 10.85
CA ASN A 2 -25.61 -35.49 11.83
C ASN A 2 -24.27 -35.73 11.09
N SER A 3 -23.26 -34.94 11.47
CA SER A 3 -21.83 -35.28 11.71
C SER A 3 -21.02 -36.05 10.65
N LYS A 4 -19.92 -35.50 10.10
CA LYS A 4 -18.57 -35.19 10.67
C LYS A 4 -17.67 -36.41 10.95
N LYS A 5 -16.38 -36.26 10.53
CA LYS A 5 -15.07 -36.74 11.08
C LYS A 5 -14.26 -37.71 10.16
N VAL A 6 -13.03 -37.36 9.69
CA VAL A 6 -11.69 -37.30 10.39
C VAL A 6 -11.19 -38.75 10.64
N VAL A 7 -9.97 -39.25 10.34
CA VAL A 7 -8.61 -38.69 10.11
C VAL A 7 -7.62 -39.81 9.65
N MET A 8 -6.44 -39.43 9.11
CA MET A 8 -5.04 -39.94 9.34
C MET A 8 -4.84 -41.34 10.00
N SER A 9 -3.81 -42.16 9.80
CA SER A 9 -2.50 -42.23 9.11
C SER A 9 -2.01 -43.71 9.30
N ILE A 10 -1.05 -44.32 8.60
CA ILE A 10 0.39 -44.41 8.93
C ILE A 10 0.96 -45.65 8.19
N ALA A 11 2.03 -45.42 7.41
CA ALA A 11 3.29 -46.17 7.24
C ALA A 11 3.40 -47.69 6.87
N PHE A 12 4.31 -47.88 5.89
CA PHE A 12 5.47 -48.81 5.87
C PHE A 12 5.33 -50.27 5.40
N VAL A 13 6.43 -50.75 4.76
CA VAL A 13 6.88 -52.15 4.47
C VAL A 13 6.42 -52.75 3.12
N LEU A 14 7.29 -52.80 2.09
CA LEU A 14 8.20 -53.93 1.65
C LEU A 14 7.42 -55.10 1.00
N ILE A 15 7.87 -55.91 0.03
CA ILE A 15 9.02 -56.05 -0.90
C ILE A 15 8.72 -57.35 -1.73
N LEU A 16 9.36 -57.55 -2.89
CA LEU A 16 9.63 -58.86 -3.58
C LEU A 16 8.39 -59.66 -4.11
N VAL A 17 8.39 -60.46 -5.18
CA VAL A 17 9.35 -61.07 -6.12
C VAL A 17 8.50 -61.70 -7.24
N SER A 18 8.84 -61.65 -8.54
CA SER A 18 9.54 -62.73 -9.28
C SER A 18 9.55 -62.36 -10.79
N ALA A 19 10.68 -62.34 -11.50
CA ALA A 19 11.45 -63.46 -12.08
C ALA A 19 10.79 -63.98 -13.39
N VAL A 20 11.42 -64.36 -14.53
CA VAL A 20 12.77 -64.78 -14.98
C VAL A 20 12.74 -64.64 -16.54
N SER A 21 13.81 -64.29 -17.28
CA SER A 21 14.63 -65.20 -18.15
C SER A 21 15.03 -64.44 -19.44
N SER A 22 16.13 -64.61 -20.18
CA SER A 22 17.46 -65.23 -20.06
C SER A 22 18.28 -64.92 -21.34
N VAL A 23 19.56 -64.52 -21.17
CA VAL A 23 20.81 -64.98 -21.84
C VAL A 23 20.98 -64.95 -23.39
N TYR A 24 22.10 -64.36 -23.85
CA TYR A 24 23.15 -64.80 -24.84
C TYR A 24 24.04 -63.57 -25.15
N LEU A 25 25.37 -63.55 -25.34
CA LEU A 25 26.55 -64.35 -24.99
C LEU A 25 27.78 -63.47 -25.40
N LEU A 26 28.91 -63.65 -24.72
CA LEU A 26 30.18 -62.94 -24.89
C LEU A 26 30.81 -63.07 -26.28
N SER A 27 31.56 -62.04 -26.71
CA SER A 27 32.88 -62.25 -27.33
C SER A 27 33.81 -61.05 -27.07
N SER A 28 35.01 -61.36 -26.60
CA SER A 28 36.14 -60.46 -26.46
C SER A 28 37.02 -60.54 -27.71
N THR A 29 37.49 -59.40 -28.23
CA THR A 29 38.80 -59.30 -28.90
C THR A 29 39.26 -57.84 -28.90
N SER A 30 40.47 -57.64 -28.41
CA SER A 30 41.21 -56.38 -28.32
C SER A 30 42.09 -56.19 -29.55
N ILE A 31 41.90 -55.16 -30.39
CA ILE A 31 42.90 -54.72 -31.40
C ILE A 31 42.83 -53.20 -31.65
N THR A 32 43.89 -52.51 -31.17
CA THR A 32 44.64 -51.34 -31.67
C THR A 32 44.01 -49.96 -31.92
N GLU A 33 44.71 -48.95 -31.39
CA GLU A 33 44.78 -47.56 -31.83
C GLU A 33 44.80 -47.41 -33.37
N GLN A 34 43.83 -46.66 -33.90
CA GLN A 34 44.02 -45.78 -35.05
C GLN A 34 43.11 -44.55 -34.90
N SER A 35 43.68 -43.38 -34.66
CA SER A 35 43.16 -42.17 -35.32
C SER A 35 43.66 -42.20 -36.78
N PRO A 36 43.11 -41.45 -37.76
CA PRO A 36 42.14 -40.36 -37.66
C PRO A 36 41.04 -40.39 -38.76
N GLN A 37 40.06 -39.47 -38.69
CA GLN A 37 39.69 -38.54 -39.79
C GLN A 37 38.36 -37.84 -39.49
N ASN A 38 38.42 -36.51 -39.64
CA ASN A 38 37.36 -35.52 -39.50
C ASN A 38 36.02 -35.90 -40.12
N SER A 39 34.96 -35.76 -39.33
CA SER A 39 33.59 -35.52 -39.81
C SER A 39 32.98 -34.33 -39.04
N ALA A 40 33.05 -33.16 -39.68
CA ALA A 40 32.23 -31.97 -39.46
C ALA A 40 31.89 -31.61 -37.99
N HIS A 41 32.88 -31.13 -37.24
CA HIS A 41 32.58 -30.18 -36.17
C HIS A 41 32.11 -28.88 -36.83
N ASN A 42 30.83 -28.52 -36.66
CA ASN A 42 30.45 -27.12 -36.68
C ASN A 42 31.32 -26.43 -35.61
N SER A 43 32.36 -25.74 -36.06
CA SER A 43 33.23 -24.96 -35.19
C SER A 43 32.43 -23.75 -34.75
N TYR A 44 31.72 -23.87 -33.64
CA TYR A 44 31.11 -22.74 -32.97
C TYR A 44 32.22 -21.72 -32.68
N ALA A 45 32.04 -20.48 -33.12
CA ALA A 45 32.98 -19.40 -32.86
C ALA A 45 32.85 -18.95 -31.39
N TRP A 46 33.44 -19.73 -30.51
CA TRP A 46 33.59 -19.38 -29.10
C TRP A 46 34.70 -18.34 -28.93
N ILE A 47 34.53 -17.42 -27.99
CA ILE A 47 35.65 -16.56 -27.57
C ILE A 47 36.68 -17.39 -26.76
N SER A 48 37.92 -16.90 -26.64
CA SER A 48 38.93 -17.60 -25.84
C SER A 48 38.58 -17.54 -24.35
N ALA A 49 38.85 -18.62 -23.60
CA ALA A 49 38.68 -18.65 -22.14
C ALA A 49 39.48 -17.53 -21.42
N SER A 50 40.58 -17.07 -22.01
CA SER A 50 41.36 -15.92 -21.50
C SER A 50 40.60 -14.58 -21.52
N GLN A 51 39.50 -14.49 -22.27
CA GLN A 51 38.66 -13.29 -22.39
C GLN A 51 37.48 -13.30 -21.39
N VAL A 52 37.25 -14.41 -20.69
CA VAL A 52 36.20 -14.51 -19.67
C VAL A 52 36.74 -13.95 -18.36
N THR A 53 36.07 -12.92 -17.84
CA THR A 53 36.41 -12.29 -16.56
C THR A 53 35.39 -12.69 -15.50
N PRO A 54 35.80 -13.29 -14.37
CA PRO A 54 34.88 -13.62 -13.30
C PRO A 54 34.08 -12.42 -12.78
N GLY A 55 32.83 -12.64 -12.40
CA GLY A 55 31.89 -11.62 -11.94
C GLY A 55 31.38 -10.68 -13.03
N LYS A 56 31.63 -10.97 -14.30
CA LYS A 56 31.09 -10.21 -15.44
C LYS A 56 30.38 -11.12 -16.43
N TRP A 57 29.25 -10.65 -16.93
CA TRP A 57 28.55 -11.29 -18.04
C TRP A 57 29.35 -11.13 -19.33
N ILE A 58 29.61 -12.24 -20.01
CA ILE A 58 30.37 -12.27 -21.25
C ILE A 58 29.61 -13.07 -22.30
N LYS A 59 29.39 -12.47 -23.47
CA LYS A 59 28.85 -13.19 -24.64
C LYS A 59 29.91 -14.14 -25.18
N ILE A 60 29.73 -15.44 -24.96
CA ILE A 60 30.74 -16.45 -25.27
C ILE A 60 30.59 -17.04 -26.68
N THR A 61 29.40 -16.96 -27.27
CA THR A 61 29.13 -17.37 -28.66
C THR A 61 27.85 -16.71 -29.17
N ASN A 62 27.71 -16.58 -30.49
CA ASN A 62 26.45 -16.18 -31.13
C ASN A 62 25.48 -17.36 -31.31
N GLN A 63 25.85 -18.56 -30.88
CA GLN A 63 24.99 -19.74 -30.93
C GLN A 63 23.85 -19.64 -29.92
N ASP A 64 22.66 -20.04 -30.35
CA ASP A 64 21.50 -20.30 -29.50
C ASP A 64 21.43 -21.81 -29.19
N PHE A 65 21.39 -22.17 -27.91
CA PHE A 65 21.18 -23.52 -27.40
C PHE A 65 19.78 -23.71 -26.77
N ALA A 66 18.97 -22.65 -26.67
CA ALA A 66 17.62 -22.75 -26.12
C ALA A 66 16.67 -23.47 -27.11
N PRO A 67 15.54 -24.00 -26.63
CA PRO A 67 14.47 -24.44 -27.51
C PRO A 67 13.98 -23.30 -28.42
N ALA A 68 13.49 -23.65 -29.62
CA ALA A 68 13.06 -22.66 -30.60
C ALA A 68 12.04 -21.65 -30.02
N ASN A 69 12.31 -20.36 -30.26
CA ASN A 69 11.51 -19.22 -29.75
C ASN A 69 11.51 -19.06 -28.21
N LYS A 70 12.54 -19.57 -27.52
CA LYS A 70 12.73 -19.39 -26.08
C LYS A 70 14.08 -18.74 -25.79
N THR A 71 14.21 -18.21 -24.58
CA THR A 71 15.49 -17.93 -23.93
C THR A 71 15.58 -18.81 -22.69
N GLU A 72 16.71 -19.45 -22.47
CA GLU A 72 16.94 -20.36 -21.35
C GLU A 72 18.00 -19.76 -20.43
N VAL A 73 17.66 -19.71 -19.13
CA VAL A 73 18.59 -19.40 -18.05
C VAL A 73 18.95 -20.72 -17.37
N PHE A 74 20.24 -21.00 -17.24
CA PHE A 74 20.73 -22.19 -16.56
C PHE A 74 21.63 -21.80 -15.39
N LEU A 75 21.39 -22.40 -14.22
CA LEU A 75 22.26 -22.31 -13.05
C LEU A 75 22.92 -23.65 -12.76
N ASP A 76 24.25 -23.69 -12.68
CA ASP A 76 24.94 -24.75 -11.95
C ASP A 76 25.49 -24.21 -10.62
N GLY A 77 24.95 -24.74 -9.53
CA GLY A 77 25.29 -24.33 -8.18
C GLY A 77 25.68 -25.52 -7.31
N TRP A 78 26.34 -25.23 -6.20
CA TRP A 78 26.51 -26.22 -5.12
C TRP A 78 25.64 -25.83 -3.95
N ILE A 79 25.01 -26.81 -3.31
CA ILE A 79 24.35 -26.60 -2.02
C ILE A 79 25.44 -26.18 -1.01
N GLY A 80 25.23 -25.05 -0.32
CA GLY A 80 26.23 -24.47 0.60
C GLY A 80 27.24 -23.50 -0.03
N CYS A 81 27.23 -23.25 -1.35
CA CYS A 81 28.12 -22.26 -1.98
C CYS A 81 27.61 -20.83 -1.76
N HIS A 82 28.48 -19.93 -1.29
CA HIS A 82 28.14 -18.51 -1.10
C HIS A 82 27.86 -17.76 -2.42
N VAL A 83 28.47 -18.19 -3.54
CA VAL A 83 28.20 -17.60 -4.86
C VAL A 83 26.81 -18.01 -5.35
N ALA A 84 26.50 -19.31 -5.33
CA ALA A 84 25.18 -19.80 -5.75
C ALA A 84 24.06 -19.27 -4.84
N ALA A 85 24.28 -19.18 -3.52
CA ALA A 85 23.35 -18.57 -2.59
C ALA A 85 23.06 -17.11 -2.96
N MET A 86 24.10 -16.34 -3.25
CA MET A 86 23.98 -14.93 -3.61
C MET A 86 23.29 -14.73 -4.97
N ASP A 87 23.75 -15.43 -6.00
CA ASP A 87 23.20 -15.30 -7.37
C ASP A 87 21.76 -15.83 -7.49
N SER A 88 21.28 -16.63 -6.54
CA SER A 88 19.88 -17.09 -6.53
C SER A 88 18.86 -15.94 -6.39
N TRP A 89 19.21 -14.85 -5.69
CA TRP A 89 18.36 -13.67 -5.52
C TRP A 89 18.14 -12.91 -6.82
N LEU A 90 19.22 -12.78 -7.60
CA LEU A 90 19.22 -12.22 -8.94
C LEU A 90 18.24 -12.97 -9.87
N ILE A 91 18.35 -14.31 -9.86
CA ILE A 91 17.50 -15.20 -10.63
C ILE A 91 16.04 -15.06 -10.23
N TYR A 92 15.77 -15.14 -8.92
CA TYR A 92 14.43 -15.00 -8.38
C TYR A 92 13.79 -13.67 -8.81
N TYR A 93 14.48 -12.56 -8.57
CA TYR A 93 13.97 -11.23 -8.90
C TYR A 93 13.68 -11.11 -10.39
N VAL A 94 14.68 -11.33 -11.24
CA VAL A 94 14.56 -11.13 -12.70
C VAL A 94 13.50 -12.05 -13.31
N LEU A 95 13.47 -13.32 -12.93
CA LEU A 95 12.53 -14.25 -13.54
C LEU A 95 11.11 -14.10 -12.98
N SER A 96 10.93 -13.60 -11.75
CA SER A 96 9.59 -13.33 -11.19
C SER A 96 8.78 -12.33 -12.02
N HIS A 97 9.43 -11.34 -12.64
CA HIS A 97 8.81 -10.37 -13.54
C HIS A 97 8.21 -10.99 -14.82
N TYR A 98 8.56 -12.23 -15.16
CA TYR A 98 7.97 -12.95 -16.29
C TYR A 98 6.76 -13.81 -15.90
N GLY A 99 6.20 -13.59 -14.70
CA GLY A 99 5.05 -14.34 -14.18
C GLY A 99 5.39 -15.79 -13.86
N VAL A 100 6.65 -16.05 -13.52
CA VAL A 100 7.14 -17.39 -13.21
C VAL A 100 6.77 -17.76 -11.77
N ASN A 101 6.25 -18.98 -11.59
CA ASN A 101 6.04 -19.55 -10.26
C ASN A 101 7.25 -20.42 -9.86
N PHE A 102 8.00 -19.93 -8.87
CA PHE A 102 9.09 -20.64 -8.21
C PHE A 102 8.59 -21.30 -6.93
N THR A 103 8.93 -22.57 -6.74
CA THR A 103 8.99 -23.15 -5.40
C THR A 103 10.45 -23.13 -4.94
N TYR A 104 10.69 -22.53 -3.78
CA TYR A 104 12.03 -22.35 -3.23
C TYR A 104 12.00 -22.43 -1.70
N GLU A 105 13.17 -22.71 -1.12
CA GLU A 105 13.40 -22.64 0.32
C GLU A 105 14.47 -21.59 0.64
N PHE A 106 14.30 -20.90 1.76
CA PHE A 106 15.37 -20.06 2.32
C PHE A 106 16.52 -20.94 2.80
N HIS A 107 17.72 -20.56 2.43
CA HIS A 107 18.96 -21.26 2.75
C HIS A 107 20.07 -20.25 3.03
N THR A 108 21.10 -20.71 3.74
CA THR A 108 22.35 -19.96 3.91
C THR A 108 23.51 -20.83 3.48
N SER A 109 24.49 -20.25 2.77
CA SER A 109 25.73 -20.93 2.45
C SER A 109 26.42 -21.50 3.71
N ASP A 110 27.30 -22.48 3.51
CA ASP A 110 27.98 -23.22 4.58
C ASP A 110 28.60 -22.29 5.66
N PRO A 111 28.31 -22.54 6.97
CA PRO A 111 28.82 -21.73 8.07
C PRO A 111 30.35 -21.75 8.22
N TYR A 112 31.06 -22.69 7.61
CA TYR A 112 32.51 -22.81 7.66
C TYR A 112 33.21 -22.14 6.46
N ARG A 113 32.46 -21.61 5.49
CA ARG A 113 33.01 -20.83 4.38
C ARG A 113 33.24 -19.37 4.73
N VAL A 114 34.02 -18.68 3.90
CA VAL A 114 34.29 -17.24 4.03
C VAL A 114 33.76 -16.49 2.80
N PRO A 115 32.78 -15.56 2.97
CA PRO A 115 32.06 -15.28 4.21
C PRO A 115 31.07 -16.42 4.59
N PRO A 116 30.81 -16.65 5.89
CA PRO A 116 29.89 -17.70 6.34
C PRO A 116 28.45 -17.25 6.22
N ASN A 117 27.51 -18.19 6.13
CA ASN A 117 26.06 -17.95 6.24
C ASN A 117 25.49 -16.91 5.25
N VAL A 118 26.06 -16.76 4.05
CA VAL A 118 25.48 -15.90 3.02
C VAL A 118 24.06 -16.35 2.67
N PRO A 119 23.05 -15.48 2.81
CA PRO A 119 21.65 -15.84 2.55
C PRO A 119 21.41 -16.09 1.06
N GLY A 120 20.53 -17.04 0.76
CA GLY A 120 20.17 -17.46 -0.60
C GLY A 120 18.88 -18.29 -0.66
N LEU A 121 18.56 -18.71 -1.87
CA LEU A 121 17.41 -19.55 -2.19
C LEU A 121 17.90 -20.89 -2.77
N ILE A 122 17.25 -21.98 -2.38
CA ILE A 122 17.33 -23.26 -3.10
C ILE A 122 16.06 -23.41 -3.91
N PHE A 123 16.18 -23.55 -5.23
CA PHE A 123 15.03 -23.77 -6.11
C PHE A 123 14.63 -25.26 -6.08
N GLU A 124 13.38 -25.53 -5.73
CA GLU A 124 12.81 -26.87 -5.67
C GLU A 124 11.97 -27.20 -6.91
N GLY A 125 11.50 -26.16 -7.61
CA GLY A 125 10.63 -26.32 -8.76
C GLY A 125 10.39 -25.02 -9.51
N TYR A 126 10.25 -25.16 -10.82
CA TYR A 126 9.96 -24.08 -11.76
C TYR A 126 8.85 -24.57 -12.68
N LYS A 127 7.78 -23.78 -12.76
CA LYS A 127 6.70 -24.03 -13.71
C LYS A 127 6.51 -22.78 -14.56
N ALA A 128 7.20 -22.77 -15.70
CA ALA A 128 6.93 -21.76 -16.73
C ALA A 128 5.44 -21.79 -17.12
N PRO A 129 4.77 -20.63 -17.19
CA PRO A 129 3.50 -20.52 -17.91
C PRO A 129 3.63 -21.09 -19.33
N LYS A 130 2.56 -21.68 -19.86
CA LYS A 130 2.52 -22.39 -21.16
C LYS A 130 3.13 -21.58 -22.33
N ASN A 131 3.12 -20.26 -22.24
CA ASN A 131 3.61 -19.33 -23.26
C ASN A 131 4.81 -18.46 -22.81
N SER A 132 5.46 -18.76 -21.68
CA SER A 132 6.59 -17.95 -21.20
C SER A 132 7.70 -17.94 -22.25
N PRO A 133 8.25 -16.78 -22.65
CA PRO A 133 9.40 -16.72 -23.56
C PRO A 133 10.68 -17.24 -22.89
N ILE A 134 10.66 -17.44 -21.56
CA ILE A 134 11.82 -17.82 -20.77
C ILE A 134 11.65 -19.19 -20.13
N MET A 135 12.73 -19.95 -20.12
CA MET A 135 12.93 -21.18 -19.37
C MET A 135 13.99 -20.98 -18.29
N PHE A 136 13.86 -21.71 -17.20
CA PHE A 136 14.86 -21.78 -16.16
C PHE A 136 15.06 -23.22 -15.74
N ASP A 137 16.30 -23.66 -15.85
CA ASP A 137 16.75 -24.98 -15.47
C ASP A 137 17.95 -24.81 -14.53
N TRP A 138 18.13 -25.75 -13.62
CA TRP A 138 19.23 -25.69 -12.66
C TRP A 138 19.70 -27.08 -12.29
N ILE A 139 20.96 -27.13 -11.85
CA ILE A 139 21.52 -28.28 -11.15
C ILE A 139 22.18 -27.79 -9.88
N TYR A 140 21.74 -28.33 -8.75
CA TYR A 140 22.44 -28.21 -7.48
C TYR A 140 23.27 -29.48 -7.29
N MET A 141 24.56 -29.38 -7.54
CA MET A 141 25.47 -30.51 -7.39
C MET A 141 25.63 -30.86 -5.92
N TYR A 142 25.54 -32.16 -5.61
CA TYR A 142 25.71 -32.69 -4.26
C TYR A 142 27.04 -33.45 -4.18
N ASN A 143 27.98 -32.97 -3.37
CA ASN A 143 29.25 -33.66 -3.20
C ASN A 143 29.35 -34.32 -1.82
N GLU A 144 29.05 -35.61 -1.76
CA GLU A 144 29.25 -36.48 -0.60
C GLU A 144 30.75 -36.72 -0.25
N TYR A 145 31.69 -36.27 -1.11
CA TYR A 145 33.15 -36.33 -0.92
C TYR A 145 33.81 -34.96 -0.74
N LEU A 146 33.04 -33.88 -0.78
CA LEU A 146 33.41 -32.55 -0.28
C LEU A 146 32.41 -32.10 0.79
N ASN A 147 31.95 -33.06 1.58
CA ASN A 147 31.18 -32.82 2.79
C ASN A 147 31.94 -31.88 3.72
N GLU A 148 31.35 -30.72 3.95
CA GLU A 148 31.11 -30.28 5.33
C GLU A 148 29.60 -30.23 5.63
N THR A 149 28.88 -31.32 5.38
CA THR A 149 27.51 -31.54 5.93
C THR A 149 27.31 -33.05 6.12
N THR A 150 26.71 -33.65 7.16
CA THR A 150 25.94 -33.24 8.34
C THR A 150 26.04 -34.39 9.38
N LEU A 151 26.89 -34.30 10.40
CA LEU A 151 26.86 -35.10 11.64
C LEU A 151 27.47 -34.27 12.78
N PRO A 152 27.12 -34.51 14.06
CA PRO A 152 27.33 -33.56 15.17
C PRO A 152 28.78 -33.38 15.66
N THR A 153 29.79 -33.86 14.93
CA THR A 153 31.21 -33.58 15.23
C THR A 153 32.04 -33.57 13.95
N PRO A 154 32.73 -32.46 13.60
CA PRO A 154 33.63 -32.41 12.47
C PRO A 154 34.95 -33.09 12.84
N GLU A 155 35.20 -34.27 12.30
CA GLU A 155 36.56 -34.76 12.11
C GLU A 155 36.92 -34.48 10.64
N PRO A 156 37.93 -33.64 10.35
CA PRO A 156 38.39 -33.48 8.97
C PRO A 156 38.95 -34.84 8.53
N MET A 157 38.34 -35.46 7.52
CA MET A 157 38.96 -36.61 6.90
C MET A 157 40.30 -36.16 6.31
N ASN A 158 41.39 -36.68 6.86
CA ASN A 158 42.78 -36.51 6.41
C ASN A 158 43.02 -37.15 5.01
N TYR A 159 42.18 -36.83 4.02
CA TYR A 159 42.36 -37.23 2.63
C TYR A 159 42.53 -36.00 1.77
N THR A 160 43.77 -35.76 1.35
CA THR A 160 44.11 -34.80 0.30
C THR A 160 43.55 -35.35 -1.02
N ILE A 161 42.32 -34.98 -1.40
CA ILE A 161 41.79 -35.27 -2.73
C ILE A 161 42.61 -34.46 -3.74
N SER A 162 43.17 -35.13 -4.75
CA SER A 162 43.91 -34.45 -5.81
C SER A 162 43.02 -33.42 -6.49
N PRO A 163 43.54 -32.22 -6.80
CA PRO A 163 42.82 -31.18 -7.51
C PRO A 163 42.04 -31.60 -8.75
N SER A 164 42.56 -32.61 -9.44
CA SER A 164 41.99 -33.17 -10.65
C SER A 164 40.69 -33.94 -10.42
N ILE A 165 40.44 -34.48 -9.23
CA ILE A 165 39.33 -35.41 -8.95
C ILE A 165 38.03 -34.65 -8.68
N ALA A 166 38.02 -33.65 -7.81
CA ALA A 166 36.79 -32.89 -7.50
C ALA A 166 36.25 -32.08 -8.71
N THR A 167 37.15 -31.55 -9.55
CA THR A 167 36.75 -30.93 -10.82
C THR A 167 36.25 -31.99 -11.81
N TYR A 168 36.87 -33.17 -11.85
CA TYR A 168 36.43 -34.28 -12.70
C TYR A 168 35.04 -34.79 -12.29
N ASP A 169 34.78 -35.00 -11.00
CA ASP A 169 33.51 -35.50 -10.50
C ASP A 169 32.37 -34.51 -10.78
N GLY A 170 32.56 -33.21 -10.52
CA GLY A 170 31.56 -32.20 -10.87
C GLY A 170 31.33 -32.09 -12.38
N LEU A 171 32.38 -32.25 -13.20
CA LEU A 171 32.21 -32.34 -14.66
C LEU A 171 31.45 -33.59 -15.07
N MET A 172 31.64 -34.73 -14.39
CA MET A 172 30.87 -35.94 -14.63
C MET A 172 29.41 -35.80 -14.24
N GLU A 173 29.11 -35.13 -13.11
CA GLU A 173 27.75 -34.83 -12.69
C GLU A 173 27.04 -33.92 -13.71
N LEU A 174 27.71 -32.86 -14.19
CA LEU A 174 27.20 -32.04 -15.29
C LEU A 174 26.98 -32.84 -16.57
N LYS A 175 27.86 -33.79 -16.89
CA LYS A 175 27.71 -34.65 -18.07
C LYS A 175 26.48 -35.55 -17.97
N ASP A 176 26.19 -36.05 -16.77
CA ASP A 176 25.14 -37.04 -16.56
C ASP A 176 23.76 -36.38 -16.36
N PHE A 177 23.71 -35.16 -15.82
CA PHE A 177 22.46 -34.51 -15.39
C PHE A 177 22.15 -33.18 -16.06
N ALA A 178 23.12 -32.48 -16.65
CA ALA A 178 22.87 -31.23 -17.37
C ALA A 178 22.79 -31.45 -18.88
N PRO A 179 22.15 -30.54 -19.64
CA PRO A 179 22.22 -30.56 -21.09
C PRO A 179 23.67 -30.58 -21.60
N GLN A 180 23.92 -31.31 -22.68
CA GLN A 180 25.27 -31.49 -23.23
C GLN A 180 25.99 -30.16 -23.54
N TRP A 181 25.25 -29.11 -23.89
CA TRP A 181 25.80 -27.79 -24.16
C TRP A 181 26.32 -27.08 -22.89
N ILE A 182 25.73 -27.33 -21.71
CA ILE A 182 26.24 -26.85 -20.42
C ILE A 182 27.55 -27.55 -20.06
N TYR A 183 27.61 -28.89 -20.20
CA TYR A 183 28.86 -29.63 -20.00
C TYR A 183 29.98 -29.12 -20.91
N ASN A 184 29.67 -28.82 -22.17
CA ASN A 184 30.64 -28.28 -23.13
C ASN A 184 31.14 -26.88 -22.73
N ILE A 185 30.28 -26.03 -22.18
CA ILE A 185 30.68 -24.73 -21.63
C ILE A 185 31.58 -24.93 -20.41
N ALA A 186 31.22 -25.82 -19.48
CA ALA A 186 32.00 -26.10 -18.28
C ALA A 186 33.43 -26.59 -18.62
N ILE A 187 33.59 -27.56 -19.52
CA ILE A 187 34.93 -28.04 -19.92
C ILE A 187 35.76 -26.96 -20.63
N THR A 188 35.10 -26.05 -21.34
CA THR A 188 35.77 -25.01 -22.14
C THR A 188 36.26 -23.86 -21.26
N TYR A 189 35.45 -23.43 -20.29
CA TYR A 189 35.67 -22.19 -19.54
C TYR A 189 36.04 -22.40 -18.06
N ASN A 190 35.66 -23.50 -17.41
CA ASN A 190 36.01 -23.72 -16.00
C ASN A 190 37.44 -24.23 -15.82
N VAL A 191 37.96 -25.08 -16.71
CA VAL A 191 39.29 -25.71 -16.56
C VAL A 191 40.45 -24.69 -16.45
N PRO A 192 40.52 -23.61 -17.25
CA PRO A 192 41.58 -22.60 -17.12
C PRO A 192 41.44 -21.67 -15.91
N ILE A 193 40.22 -21.56 -15.35
CA ILE A 193 39.86 -20.57 -14.33
C ILE A 193 39.93 -21.14 -12.91
N VAL A 194 39.66 -22.44 -12.71
CA VAL A 194 39.83 -23.11 -11.41
C VAL A 194 41.25 -22.96 -10.87
N GLY A 195 42.26 -22.90 -11.74
CA GLY A 195 43.65 -22.64 -11.35
C GLY A 195 43.95 -21.21 -10.87
N GLN A 196 43.04 -20.25 -11.05
CA GLN A 196 43.19 -18.85 -10.64
C GLN A 196 42.53 -18.55 -9.28
N PHE A 197 41.60 -19.39 -8.81
CA PHE A 197 40.92 -19.23 -7.53
C PHE A 197 41.69 -19.94 -6.39
N LYS A 198 41.78 -19.31 -5.21
CA LYS A 198 42.44 -19.87 -4.01
C LYS A 198 41.63 -20.98 -3.29
N SER A 199 40.50 -21.40 -3.85
CA SER A 199 39.56 -22.37 -3.26
C SER A 199 39.96 -23.81 -3.63
N PRO A 200 39.48 -24.87 -2.93
CA PRO A 200 39.64 -26.22 -3.41
C PRO A 200 39.13 -26.33 -4.86
N PRO A 201 39.75 -27.12 -5.71
CA PRO A 201 39.43 -27.19 -7.15
C PRO A 201 38.13 -27.95 -7.39
N HIS A 202 37.06 -27.22 -7.68
CA HIS A 202 35.72 -27.70 -8.03
C HIS A 202 35.22 -26.95 -9.26
N VAL A 203 34.13 -27.43 -9.88
CA VAL A 203 33.44 -26.70 -10.96
C VAL A 203 32.91 -25.38 -10.41
N VAL A 204 33.25 -24.26 -11.05
CA VAL A 204 32.82 -22.91 -10.60
C VAL A 204 31.33 -22.74 -10.89
N THR A 205 30.60 -22.09 -9.97
CA THR A 205 29.21 -21.70 -10.21
C THR A 205 29.11 -20.81 -11.45
N MET A 206 28.25 -21.21 -12.38
CA MET A 206 27.97 -20.50 -13.62
C MET A 206 26.48 -20.12 -13.70
N LEU A 207 26.24 -18.95 -14.27
CA LEU A 207 24.96 -18.63 -14.85
C LEU A 207 25.12 -18.52 -16.36
N VAL A 208 24.25 -19.21 -17.09
CA VAL A 208 24.25 -19.21 -18.55
C VAL A 208 22.91 -18.71 -19.05
N VAL A 209 22.94 -17.76 -19.98
CA VAL A 209 21.74 -17.26 -20.67
C VAL A 209 21.92 -17.52 -22.15
N THR A 210 21.03 -18.30 -22.74
CA THR A 210 21.04 -18.59 -24.18
C THR A 210 19.70 -18.22 -24.80
N GLY A 211 19.74 -17.63 -25.98
CA GLY A 211 18.55 -17.30 -26.76
C GLY A 211 18.90 -16.95 -28.20
N PRO A 212 17.93 -16.46 -28.99
CA PRO A 212 18.07 -16.27 -30.44
C PRO A 212 19.25 -15.38 -30.87
N ASN A 213 19.79 -14.56 -29.96
CA ASN A 213 20.90 -13.64 -30.23
C ASN A 213 22.25 -14.10 -29.65
N GLY A 214 22.34 -15.30 -29.08
CA GLY A 214 23.59 -15.90 -28.64
C GLY A 214 23.53 -16.46 -27.22
N THR A 215 24.72 -16.74 -26.68
CA THR A 215 24.91 -17.30 -25.33
C THR A 215 25.85 -16.44 -24.51
N TRP A 216 25.43 -16.09 -23.30
CA TRP A 216 26.20 -15.34 -22.30
C TRP A 216 26.50 -16.22 -21.10
N LEU A 217 27.68 -16.00 -20.53
CA LEU A 217 28.19 -16.71 -19.36
C LEU A 217 28.60 -15.72 -18.29
N LEU A 218 28.23 -16.03 -17.06
CA LEU A 218 28.75 -15.43 -15.83
C LEU A 218 29.45 -16.51 -15.02
N LEU A 219 30.69 -16.25 -14.62
CA LEU A 219 31.47 -17.15 -13.74
C LEU A 219 31.79 -16.44 -12.43
N GLY A 220 31.45 -17.04 -11.30
CA GLY A 220 31.72 -16.45 -9.98
C GLY A 220 30.74 -15.32 -9.61
N PRO A 221 30.98 -14.64 -8.47
CA PRO A 221 29.96 -13.81 -7.83
C PRO A 221 29.56 -12.61 -8.69
N SER A 222 28.26 -12.46 -8.96
CA SER A 222 27.70 -11.33 -9.71
C SER A 222 27.83 -9.97 -9.01
N TYR A 223 27.97 -9.96 -7.69
CA TYR A 223 28.26 -8.80 -6.83
C TYR A 223 29.05 -9.23 -5.58
N PRO A 224 29.59 -8.32 -4.75
CA PRO A 224 30.36 -8.72 -3.57
C PRO A 224 29.49 -9.47 -2.54
N PRO A 225 29.91 -10.65 -2.03
CA PRO A 225 29.15 -11.37 -1.00
C PRO A 225 28.90 -10.54 0.28
N SER A 226 29.78 -9.57 0.58
CA SER A 226 29.59 -8.63 1.69
C SER A 226 28.33 -7.78 1.61
N ALA A 227 27.75 -7.63 0.42
CA ALA A 227 26.51 -6.87 0.19
C ALA A 227 25.33 -7.44 0.99
N ILE A 228 25.32 -8.76 1.19
CA ILE A 228 24.21 -9.47 1.84
C ILE A 228 24.64 -10.43 2.96
N ALA A 229 25.94 -10.68 3.15
CA ALA A 229 26.43 -11.67 4.13
C ALA A 229 26.06 -11.40 5.61
N LYS A 230 25.60 -10.19 5.94
CA LYS A 230 25.15 -9.83 7.30
C LYS A 230 23.63 -9.83 7.45
N LEU A 231 22.90 -10.12 6.38
CA LEU A 231 21.45 -10.07 6.33
C LEU A 231 20.87 -11.47 6.52
N THR A 232 19.63 -11.56 7.01
CA THR A 232 18.83 -12.78 6.93
C THR A 232 18.20 -12.90 5.53
N PRO A 233 17.76 -14.10 5.10
CA PRO A 233 17.02 -14.25 3.85
C PRO A 233 15.80 -13.32 3.73
N GLU A 234 15.09 -13.07 4.83
CA GLU A 234 13.95 -12.16 4.87
C GLU A 234 14.37 -10.70 4.65
N GLN A 235 15.52 -10.29 5.20
CA GLN A 235 16.06 -8.94 4.99
C GLN A 235 16.53 -8.73 3.55
N VAL A 236 17.11 -9.76 2.92
CA VAL A 236 17.44 -9.68 1.48
C VAL A 236 16.17 -9.61 0.63
N MET A 237 15.11 -10.34 1.01
CA MET A 237 13.81 -10.21 0.36
C MET A 237 13.24 -8.80 0.51
N GLU A 238 13.33 -8.19 1.70
CA GLU A 238 12.94 -6.79 1.93
C GLU A 238 13.77 -5.83 1.07
N ASP A 239 15.08 -6.04 0.97
CA ASP A 239 15.97 -5.24 0.12
C ASP A 239 15.62 -5.34 -1.37
N LEU A 240 15.20 -6.51 -1.84
CA LEU A 240 14.70 -6.72 -3.21
C LEU A 240 13.37 -6.01 -3.45
N LEU A 241 12.45 -6.09 -2.49
CA LEU A 241 11.13 -5.45 -2.57
C LEU A 241 11.24 -3.92 -2.55
N THR A 242 12.15 -3.39 -1.74
CA THR A 242 12.33 -1.94 -1.55
C THR A 242 13.45 -1.35 -2.43
N GLN A 243 14.21 -2.19 -3.13
CA GLN A 243 15.39 -1.82 -3.92
C GLN A 243 16.45 -1.03 -3.15
N SER A 244 16.55 -1.25 -1.83
CA SER A 244 17.42 -0.52 -0.91
C SER A 244 18.91 -0.90 -1.03
N ASN A 245 19.22 -2.04 -1.66
CA ASN A 245 20.58 -2.57 -1.76
C ASN A 245 21.21 -2.30 -3.14
N PRO A 246 22.06 -1.26 -3.28
CA PRO A 246 22.53 -0.79 -4.58
C PRO A 246 23.42 -1.80 -5.31
N GLU A 247 24.18 -2.62 -4.58
CA GLU A 247 25.09 -3.62 -5.16
C GLU A 247 24.30 -4.78 -5.77
N LEU A 248 23.26 -5.25 -5.06
CA LEU A 248 22.32 -6.26 -5.54
C LEU A 248 21.51 -5.74 -6.74
N MET A 249 20.97 -4.52 -6.66
CA MET A 249 20.19 -3.93 -7.75
C MET A 249 21.02 -3.69 -9.02
N GLN A 250 22.30 -3.33 -8.87
CA GLN A 250 23.20 -3.20 -10.01
C GLN A 250 23.42 -4.54 -10.72
N ALA A 251 23.60 -5.63 -9.98
CA ALA A 251 23.72 -6.97 -10.56
C ALA A 251 22.43 -7.43 -11.25
N ILE A 252 21.27 -7.14 -10.66
CA ILE A 252 19.93 -7.34 -11.24
C ILE A 252 19.80 -6.68 -12.59
N TYR A 253 20.18 -5.39 -12.67
CA TYR A 253 20.13 -4.65 -13.90
C TYR A 253 21.02 -5.26 -15.00
N GLN A 254 22.23 -5.69 -14.65
CA GLN A 254 23.14 -6.33 -15.62
C GLN A 254 22.56 -7.65 -16.15
N PHE A 255 21.97 -8.47 -15.29
CA PHE A 255 21.31 -9.70 -15.75
C PHE A 255 20.09 -9.41 -16.63
N TRP A 256 19.29 -8.40 -16.26
CA TRP A 256 18.15 -7.95 -17.07
C TRP A 256 18.58 -7.54 -18.48
N GLN A 257 19.70 -6.82 -18.61
CA GLN A 257 20.27 -6.45 -19.91
C GLN A 257 20.66 -7.67 -20.74
N VAL A 258 21.37 -8.62 -20.14
CA VAL A 258 21.79 -9.86 -20.82
C VAL A 258 20.59 -10.67 -21.30
N LEU A 259 19.57 -10.79 -20.45
CA LEU A 259 18.35 -11.51 -20.77
C LEU A 259 17.58 -10.83 -21.93
N ASN A 260 17.53 -9.49 -21.95
CA ASN A 260 16.91 -8.75 -23.05
C ASN A 260 17.71 -8.85 -24.35
N GLU A 261 19.03 -8.76 -24.26
CA GLU A 261 19.93 -8.91 -25.42
C GLU A 261 19.80 -10.31 -26.01
N SER A 262 19.76 -11.37 -25.19
CA SER A 262 19.59 -12.75 -25.67
C SER A 262 18.27 -12.97 -26.40
N MET A 263 17.19 -12.32 -25.93
CA MET A 263 15.87 -12.32 -26.57
C MET A 263 15.80 -11.46 -27.84
N GLY A 264 16.79 -10.60 -28.12
CA GLY A 264 16.76 -9.67 -29.26
C GLY A 264 15.86 -8.45 -29.05
N LYS A 265 15.59 -8.08 -27.80
CA LYS A 265 14.89 -6.83 -27.48
C LYS A 265 15.86 -5.65 -27.60
N PRO A 266 15.43 -4.49 -28.13
CA PRO A 266 16.31 -3.34 -28.31
C PRO A 266 16.87 -2.85 -26.97
N VAL A 267 18.19 -2.84 -26.85
CA VAL A 267 18.92 -2.25 -25.72
C VAL A 267 19.03 -0.74 -25.96
N THR A 268 17.96 0.01 -25.70
CA THR A 268 18.01 1.48 -25.77
C THR A 268 18.14 2.02 -24.36
N ILE A 269 19.34 2.49 -24.00
CA ILE A 269 19.51 3.40 -22.87
C ILE A 269 19.43 4.82 -23.44
N THR A 270 18.23 5.39 -23.38
CA THR A 270 18.11 6.81 -23.04
C THR A 270 17.42 6.80 -21.70
N VAL A 271 18.07 7.32 -20.65
CA VAL A 271 17.37 7.71 -19.42
C VAL A 271 16.52 8.93 -19.77
N SER A 272 15.45 8.72 -20.53
CA SER A 272 14.20 9.37 -20.16
C SER A 272 13.71 8.57 -18.96
N GLN A 273 13.36 9.25 -17.88
CA GLN A 273 12.52 8.67 -16.83
C GLN A 273 11.23 8.17 -17.48
N GLN A 274 11.24 6.97 -18.06
CA GLN A 274 10.03 6.19 -18.16
C GLN A 274 9.73 5.79 -16.74
N GLN A 275 8.53 6.16 -16.29
CA GLN A 275 7.91 5.66 -15.08
C GLN A 275 8.08 4.14 -15.06
N GLU A 276 9.09 3.65 -14.34
CA GLU A 276 9.18 2.23 -14.01
C GLU A 276 8.04 1.98 -13.03
N GLU A 277 6.95 1.46 -13.58
CA GLU A 277 5.80 0.97 -12.84
C GLU A 277 6.16 -0.40 -12.30
N ILE A 278 6.21 -0.53 -10.97
CA ILE A 278 6.47 -1.81 -10.32
C ILE A 278 5.29 -2.15 -9.43
N THR A 279 4.58 -3.22 -9.79
CA THR A 279 3.43 -3.72 -9.03
C THR A 279 3.83 -4.94 -8.21
N TYR A 280 3.70 -4.84 -6.89
CA TYR A 280 3.97 -5.93 -5.96
C TYR A 280 2.68 -6.44 -5.31
N LEU A 281 2.55 -7.76 -5.18
CA LEU A 281 1.47 -8.40 -4.42
C LEU A 281 1.94 -8.66 -2.98
N HIS A 282 1.30 -8.03 -2.00
CA HIS A 282 1.68 -8.13 -0.58
C HIS A 282 0.68 -8.93 0.26
N GLY A 283 -0.13 -9.77 -0.37
CA GLY A 283 -1.17 -10.61 0.28
C GLY A 283 -2.42 -9.85 0.73
N PHE A 284 -2.29 -8.55 1.06
CA PHE A 284 -3.39 -7.66 1.47
C PHE A 284 -3.93 -6.77 0.32
N GLY A 285 -3.18 -6.70 -0.77
CA GLY A 285 -3.44 -5.83 -1.91
C GLY A 285 -2.25 -5.86 -2.86
N PHE A 286 -2.29 -5.01 -3.87
CA PHE A 286 -1.14 -4.78 -4.72
C PHE A 286 -0.78 -3.30 -4.74
N THR A 287 0.51 -3.01 -4.63
CA THR A 287 1.05 -1.66 -4.65
C THR A 287 1.80 -1.45 -5.94
N THR A 288 1.36 -0.47 -6.71
CA THR A 288 2.08 0.03 -7.88
C THR A 288 2.91 1.24 -7.46
N TYR A 289 4.22 1.18 -7.69
CA TYR A 289 5.17 2.25 -7.34
C TYR A 289 5.82 2.85 -8.60
N TYR A 290 5.96 4.18 -8.62
CA TYR A 290 6.52 4.99 -9.71
C TYR A 290 7.71 5.82 -9.19
N LEU A 291 8.88 5.18 -9.05
CA LEU A 291 10.05 5.75 -8.36
C LEU A 291 10.44 7.15 -8.86
N SER A 292 10.36 7.38 -10.17
CA SER A 292 10.72 8.65 -10.81
C SER A 292 9.88 9.84 -10.37
N ASN A 293 8.68 9.60 -9.83
CA ASN A 293 7.74 10.64 -9.43
C ASN A 293 7.96 11.10 -7.98
N THR A 294 8.87 10.49 -7.22
CA THR A 294 9.14 10.91 -5.83
C THR A 294 9.61 12.39 -5.78
N PRO A 295 9.04 13.23 -4.90
CA PRO A 295 9.42 14.64 -4.84
C PRO A 295 10.89 14.81 -4.46
N SER A 296 11.57 15.72 -5.18
CA SER A 296 12.97 16.07 -4.92
C SER A 296 13.13 17.13 -3.84
N ILE A 297 12.04 17.79 -3.43
CA ILE A 297 12.02 18.87 -2.45
C ILE A 297 10.82 18.67 -1.52
N SER A 298 11.10 18.65 -0.20
CA SER A 298 10.04 18.68 0.81
C SER A 298 9.48 20.10 0.96
N THR A 299 8.16 20.21 1.07
CA THR A 299 7.42 21.44 1.36
C THR A 299 6.24 21.10 2.28
N GLY A 300 5.62 22.11 2.89
CA GLY A 300 4.47 21.92 3.78
C GLY A 300 4.82 21.22 5.10
N PRO A 301 3.81 20.73 5.84
CA PRO A 301 4.04 19.99 7.07
C PRO A 301 4.74 18.64 6.78
N SER A 302 5.49 18.14 7.76
CA SER A 302 6.17 16.85 7.65
C SER A 302 5.33 15.66 8.13
N SER A 303 4.16 15.94 8.71
CA SER A 303 3.23 14.97 9.30
C SER A 303 1.80 15.48 9.21
N TRP A 304 0.86 14.57 9.21
CA TRP A 304 -0.58 14.80 9.19
C TRP A 304 -1.23 13.95 10.28
N ASN A 305 -1.45 14.52 11.45
CA ASN A 305 -1.66 13.71 12.66
C ASN A 305 -3.13 13.43 12.99
N MET A 306 -4.05 14.11 12.33
CA MET A 306 -5.49 14.07 12.60
C MET A 306 -6.22 14.68 11.42
N TYR A 307 -7.56 14.64 11.45
CA TYR A 307 -8.39 15.32 10.46
C TYR A 307 -8.02 16.80 10.29
N ALA A 308 -7.89 17.28 9.04
CA ALA A 308 -7.40 18.61 8.67
C ALA A 308 -5.99 18.98 9.16
N ASN A 309 -5.30 18.06 9.84
CA ASN A 309 -4.08 18.28 10.62
C ASN A 309 -4.11 19.54 11.50
N SER A 310 -5.31 19.88 11.98
CA SER A 310 -5.52 21.03 12.84
C SER A 310 -6.78 20.85 13.69
N PRO A 311 -6.70 21.05 15.03
CA PRO A 311 -7.87 20.94 15.91
C PRO A 311 -8.88 22.06 15.65
N ASN A 312 -8.44 23.22 15.12
CA ASN A 312 -9.35 24.32 14.79
C ASN A 312 -9.98 24.21 13.39
N ARG A 313 -9.67 23.13 12.67
CA ARG A 313 -10.21 22.80 11.34
C ARG A 313 -9.83 23.78 10.22
N ASN A 314 -8.71 24.49 10.36
CA ASN A 314 -8.14 25.33 9.29
C ASN A 314 -6.81 24.75 8.73
N PRO A 315 -6.83 23.92 7.68
CA PRO A 315 -5.65 23.25 7.11
C PRO A 315 -4.85 24.18 6.19
N VAL A 316 -4.30 25.26 6.77
CA VAL A 316 -3.48 26.25 6.06
C VAL A 316 -2.05 26.19 6.56
N PHE A 317 -1.13 25.84 5.67
CA PHE A 317 0.26 25.61 6.00
C PHE A 317 1.20 26.42 5.11
N SER A 318 2.31 26.88 5.68
CA SER A 318 3.39 27.50 4.91
C SER A 318 4.05 26.48 3.99
N GLY A 319 4.55 26.91 2.83
CA GLY A 319 5.28 26.07 1.91
C GLY A 319 5.69 26.83 0.65
N ASN A 320 6.41 26.15 -0.23
CA ASN A 320 6.89 26.68 -1.51
C ASN A 320 6.15 26.04 -2.69
N LEU A 321 4.85 25.78 -2.54
CA LEU A 321 4.02 25.18 -3.58
C LEU A 321 3.24 26.28 -4.30
N ASP A 322 3.35 26.31 -5.64
CA ASP A 322 2.63 27.21 -6.54
C ASP A 322 2.42 26.48 -7.87
N VAL A 323 1.40 25.63 -7.91
CA VAL A 323 1.20 24.64 -8.98
C VAL A 323 -0.24 24.60 -9.47
N ASN A 324 -0.41 24.13 -10.70
CA ASN A 324 -1.70 23.89 -11.31
C ASN A 324 -1.69 22.52 -11.99
N TRP A 325 -2.46 21.57 -11.45
CA TRP A 325 -2.66 20.26 -12.05
C TRP A 325 -3.97 19.64 -11.59
N ILE A 326 -4.46 18.69 -12.38
CA ILE A 326 -5.61 17.83 -12.08
C ILE A 326 -5.14 16.40 -12.29
N TYR A 327 -5.33 15.56 -11.29
CA TYR A 327 -5.02 14.14 -11.33
C TYR A 327 -6.32 13.35 -11.37
N GLN A 328 -6.45 12.48 -12.38
CA GLN A 328 -7.58 11.58 -12.55
C GLN A 328 -7.26 10.23 -11.88
N GLN A 329 -8.03 9.82 -10.87
CA GLN A 329 -7.86 8.51 -10.24
C GLN A 329 -8.44 7.39 -11.12
N MET A 330 -8.14 6.14 -10.75
CA MET A 330 -8.45 4.97 -11.59
C MET A 330 -9.94 4.81 -11.89
N ASN A 331 -10.81 5.17 -10.95
CA ASN A 331 -12.27 5.00 -11.07
C ASN A 331 -13.00 6.33 -11.32
N ALA A 332 -12.26 7.37 -11.72
CA ALA A 332 -12.80 8.70 -11.96
C ALA A 332 -13.96 8.69 -12.96
N PHE A 333 -15.04 9.38 -12.62
CA PHE A 333 -16.15 9.59 -13.55
C PHE A 333 -15.68 10.39 -14.76
N GLN A 334 -16.25 10.11 -15.94
CA GLN A 334 -15.81 10.75 -17.16
C GLN A 334 -15.93 12.27 -17.06
N TYR A 335 -14.79 12.93 -17.24
CA TYR A 335 -14.67 14.38 -17.23
C TYR A 335 -15.64 15.08 -18.20
N GLY A 336 -16.31 16.13 -17.72
CA GLY A 336 -17.20 16.97 -18.52
C GLY A 336 -18.60 16.40 -18.77
N ASN A 337 -18.99 15.33 -18.05
CA ASN A 337 -20.31 14.72 -18.18
C ASN A 337 -20.97 14.42 -16.82
N ILE A 338 -21.13 15.43 -15.95
CA ILE A 338 -22.15 15.35 -14.88
C ILE A 338 -23.53 15.13 -15.44
N THR A 339 -23.76 15.41 -16.73
CA THR A 339 -25.06 15.15 -17.35
C THR A 339 -25.42 13.68 -17.20
N ALA A 340 -24.47 12.75 -17.25
CA ALA A 340 -24.71 11.34 -16.96
C ALA A 340 -25.10 11.12 -15.48
N TRP A 341 -24.31 11.61 -14.52
CA TRP A 341 -24.63 11.48 -13.09
C TRP A 341 -25.95 12.16 -12.71
N GLU A 342 -26.23 13.35 -13.23
CA GLU A 342 -27.50 14.06 -13.08
C GLU A 342 -28.66 13.32 -13.75
N GLN A 343 -28.44 12.72 -14.93
CA GLN A 343 -29.44 11.89 -15.61
C GLN A 343 -29.76 10.64 -14.78
N ASP A 344 -28.73 9.98 -14.26
CA ASP A 344 -28.86 8.80 -13.41
C ASP A 344 -29.54 9.18 -12.10
N THR A 345 -29.17 10.28 -11.47
CA THR A 345 -29.86 10.80 -10.27
C THR A 345 -31.32 11.15 -10.57
N LYS A 346 -31.62 11.77 -11.71
CA LYS A 346 -33.01 12.03 -12.15
C LYS A 346 -33.79 10.75 -12.42
N MET A 347 -33.12 9.70 -12.90
CA MET A 347 -33.72 8.42 -13.27
C MET A 347 -33.91 7.48 -12.07
N LEU A 348 -32.94 7.44 -11.16
CA LEU A 348 -32.80 6.47 -10.08
C LEU A 348 -33.15 7.04 -8.70
N GLY A 349 -33.23 8.37 -8.56
CA GLY A 349 -33.49 9.06 -7.30
C GLY A 349 -32.24 9.70 -6.68
N SER A 350 -32.43 10.59 -5.70
CA SER A 350 -31.32 11.22 -4.95
C SER A 350 -30.53 10.23 -4.11
N GLU A 351 -31.15 9.09 -3.77
CA GLU A 351 -30.54 7.98 -3.07
C GLU A 351 -29.43 7.30 -3.89
N PHE A 352 -29.54 7.31 -5.23
CA PHE A 352 -28.46 6.84 -6.10
C PHE A 352 -27.23 7.73 -5.99
N GLY A 353 -27.41 9.05 -6.02
CA GLY A 353 -26.31 10.01 -5.86
C GLY A 353 -25.60 9.83 -4.52
N SER A 354 -26.37 9.74 -3.44
CA SER A 354 -25.85 9.49 -2.09
C SER A 354 -25.11 8.15 -1.97
N GLY A 355 -25.64 7.09 -2.60
CA GLY A 355 -25.00 5.78 -2.62
C GLY A 355 -23.72 5.75 -3.46
N TYR A 356 -23.66 6.53 -4.54
CA TYR A 356 -22.47 6.68 -5.36
C TYR A 356 -21.34 7.37 -4.58
N GLU A 357 -21.66 8.48 -3.91
CA GLU A 357 -20.71 9.25 -3.08
C GLU A 357 -20.04 8.39 -2.01
N GLN A 358 -20.75 7.39 -1.46
CA GLN A 358 -20.26 6.52 -0.38
C GLN A 358 -19.69 5.18 -0.88
N ALA A 359 -19.46 5.06 -2.20
CA ALA A 359 -19.03 3.81 -2.82
C ALA A 359 -17.97 3.96 -3.93
N ALA A 360 -17.77 5.15 -4.47
CA ALA A 360 -16.99 5.32 -5.71
C ALA A 360 -16.28 6.69 -5.86
N GLY A 361 -15.79 7.27 -4.76
CA GLY A 361 -14.98 8.49 -4.82
C GLY A 361 -14.25 8.78 -3.52
N ASP A 362 -13.69 9.99 -3.41
CA ASP A 362 -13.05 10.45 -2.19
C ASP A 362 -14.13 11.05 -1.28
N ALA A 363 -14.47 10.36 -0.18
CA ALA A 363 -15.48 10.83 0.77
C ALA A 363 -14.94 11.92 1.72
N VAL A 364 -13.62 12.09 1.76
CA VAL A 364 -12.90 12.94 2.70
C VAL A 364 -11.73 13.61 1.98
N GLY A 365 -11.42 14.85 2.37
CA GLY A 365 -10.36 15.66 1.78
C GLY A 365 -8.95 15.04 1.84
N PRO A 366 -8.00 15.60 1.07
CA PRO A 366 -6.64 15.09 0.96
C PRO A 366 -5.79 15.40 2.19
N SER A 367 -4.85 14.52 2.50
CA SER A 367 -3.77 14.79 3.46
C SER A 367 -2.49 15.23 2.77
N PHE A 368 -1.63 15.94 3.50
CA PHE A 368 -0.37 16.44 2.94
C PHE A 368 0.82 16.20 3.87
N ALA A 369 1.90 15.61 3.36
CA ALA A 369 3.16 15.60 4.10
C ALA A 369 4.38 15.56 3.17
N ASN A 370 5.37 16.40 3.46
CA ASN A 370 6.67 16.41 2.78
C ASN A 370 6.59 16.55 1.24
N GLY A 371 5.67 17.37 0.74
CA GLY A 371 5.48 17.54 -0.72
C GLY A 371 4.69 16.41 -1.38
N ILE A 372 3.97 15.59 -0.61
CA ILE A 372 3.15 14.50 -1.11
C ILE A 372 1.70 14.73 -0.65
N VAL A 373 0.77 14.59 -1.59
CA VAL A 373 -0.68 14.56 -1.36
C VAL A 373 -1.10 13.11 -1.23
N TYR A 374 -1.82 12.76 -0.17
CA TYR A 374 -2.35 11.42 0.06
C TYR A 374 -3.87 11.43 0.04
N VAL A 375 -4.47 10.50 -0.69
CA VAL A 375 -5.93 10.44 -0.88
C VAL A 375 -6.39 8.98 -0.79
N GLY A 376 -7.42 8.73 0.01
CA GLY A 376 -8.12 7.45 0.08
C GLY A 376 -9.44 7.53 -0.69
N SER A 377 -9.73 6.50 -1.48
CA SER A 377 -10.95 6.38 -2.28
C SER A 377 -11.82 5.24 -1.77
N ASP A 378 -13.13 5.45 -1.80
CA ASP A 378 -14.16 4.47 -1.44
C ASP A 378 -14.17 3.26 -2.37
N SER A 379 -13.57 3.39 -3.55
CA SER A 379 -13.34 2.28 -4.46
C SER A 379 -12.18 1.35 -4.03
N GLY A 380 -11.51 1.66 -2.91
CA GLY A 380 -10.51 0.82 -2.27
C GLY A 380 -9.09 1.08 -2.74
N GLN A 381 -8.77 2.31 -3.16
CA GLN A 381 -7.39 2.71 -3.46
C GLN A 381 -6.90 3.77 -2.49
N LEU A 382 -5.60 3.71 -2.19
CA LEU A 382 -4.86 4.76 -1.49
C LEU A 382 -3.76 5.27 -2.43
N TYR A 383 -3.73 6.57 -2.62
CA TYR A 383 -2.80 7.25 -3.52
C TYR A 383 -1.79 8.07 -2.73
N ALA A 384 -0.56 8.10 -3.24
CA ALA A 384 0.39 9.17 -2.97
C ALA A 384 0.72 9.89 -4.27
N ILE A 385 0.57 11.20 -4.28
CA ILE A 385 0.72 12.06 -5.46
C ILE A 385 1.77 13.12 -5.15
N ASN A 386 2.72 13.28 -6.06
CA ASN A 386 3.73 14.32 -5.96
C ASN A 386 3.06 15.70 -6.10
N ALA A 387 3.12 16.50 -5.04
CA ALA A 387 2.43 17.78 -5.00
C ALA A 387 2.91 18.78 -6.06
N GLN A 388 4.18 18.70 -6.47
CA GLN A 388 4.75 19.61 -7.47
C GLN A 388 4.31 19.29 -8.89
N THR A 389 4.03 18.02 -9.19
CA THR A 389 3.84 17.55 -10.57
C THR A 389 2.46 16.98 -10.85
N GLY A 390 1.70 16.61 -9.80
CA GLY A 390 0.41 15.93 -9.92
C GLY A 390 0.54 14.46 -10.31
N ASN A 391 1.75 13.89 -10.39
CA ASN A 391 1.94 12.49 -10.78
C ASN A 391 1.89 11.57 -9.55
N ALA A 392 1.22 10.42 -9.67
CA ALA A 392 1.23 9.39 -8.63
C ALA A 392 2.64 8.86 -8.36
N ILE A 393 3.06 8.86 -7.10
CA ILE A 393 4.28 8.21 -6.61
C ILE A 393 3.99 6.73 -6.41
N TRP A 394 2.84 6.41 -5.82
CA TRP A 394 2.36 5.05 -5.68
C TRP A 394 0.85 4.98 -5.53
N ILE A 395 0.32 3.81 -5.83
CA ILE A 395 -1.09 3.46 -5.71
C ILE A 395 -1.17 2.10 -5.03
N LEU A 396 -1.74 2.06 -3.83
CA LEU A 396 -2.10 0.82 -3.16
C LEU A 396 -3.56 0.50 -3.50
N SER A 397 -3.79 -0.66 -4.10
CA SER A 397 -5.14 -1.20 -4.30
C SER A 397 -5.43 -2.25 -3.24
N THR A 398 -6.50 -2.04 -2.47
CA THR A 398 -7.03 -2.97 -1.47
C THR A 398 -8.41 -3.46 -1.92
N PRO A 399 -8.48 -4.55 -2.72
CA PRO A 399 -9.75 -5.06 -3.23
C PRO A 399 -10.72 -5.39 -2.08
N ALA A 400 -11.98 -4.96 -2.21
CA ALA A 400 -13.05 -5.15 -1.22
C ALA A 400 -12.87 -4.39 0.11
N ALA A 401 -11.97 -3.40 0.16
CA ALA A 401 -11.95 -2.39 1.22
C ALA A 401 -12.50 -1.05 0.70
N VAL A 402 -13.02 -0.24 1.61
CA VAL A 402 -13.52 1.12 1.37
C VAL A 402 -12.74 2.04 2.31
N ILE A 403 -12.23 3.17 1.81
CA ILE A 403 -11.37 4.10 2.56
C ILE A 403 -12.06 5.46 2.70
N MET A 404 -12.96 5.56 3.68
CA MET A 404 -13.70 6.79 4.02
C MET A 404 -13.02 7.60 5.13
N SER A 405 -11.69 7.58 5.22
CA SER A 405 -10.92 8.29 6.24
C SER A 405 -9.82 9.11 5.60
N GLU A 406 -9.56 10.31 6.13
CA GLU A 406 -8.43 11.12 5.70
C GLU A 406 -7.09 10.45 6.11
N PRO A 407 -6.13 10.23 5.18
CA PRO A 407 -4.89 9.52 5.49
C PRO A 407 -3.99 10.20 6.56
N VAL A 408 -3.90 9.61 7.75
CA VAL A 408 -3.03 10.12 8.81
C VAL A 408 -1.58 9.76 8.52
N VAL A 409 -0.69 10.75 8.37
CA VAL A 409 0.74 10.56 8.11
C VAL A 409 1.55 10.84 9.38
N TYR A 410 2.10 9.80 10.00
CA TYR A 410 2.86 9.93 11.24
C TYR A 410 4.12 9.04 11.23
N HIS A 411 5.28 9.67 11.39
CA HIS A 411 6.59 9.00 11.49
C HIS A 411 6.89 8.02 10.33
N GLY A 412 6.61 8.43 9.08
CA GLY A 412 6.87 7.62 7.89
C GLY A 412 5.82 6.53 7.62
N MET A 413 4.76 6.48 8.41
CA MET A 413 3.62 5.60 8.22
C MET A 413 2.37 6.40 7.87
N ILE A 414 1.47 5.77 7.12
CA ILE A 414 0.13 6.22 6.81
C ILE A 414 -0.85 5.29 7.50
N TYR A 415 -1.90 5.85 8.09
CA TYR A 415 -2.98 5.10 8.72
C TYR A 415 -4.29 5.47 8.06
N VAL A 416 -5.01 4.47 7.57
CA VAL A 416 -6.33 4.63 6.97
C VAL A 416 -7.29 3.63 7.57
N GLY A 417 -8.49 4.11 7.85
CA GLY A 417 -9.60 3.32 8.31
C GLY A 417 -10.32 2.63 7.16
N LEU A 418 -10.76 1.40 7.39
CA LEU A 418 -11.38 0.54 6.39
C LEU A 418 -12.84 0.24 6.77
N GLY A 419 -13.72 0.35 5.79
CA GLY A 419 -15.08 -0.19 5.84
C GLY A 419 -16.13 0.78 5.29
N PRO A 420 -17.23 0.25 4.74
CA PRO A 420 -18.27 1.06 4.10
C PRO A 420 -19.27 1.66 5.10
N ALA A 421 -20.00 2.68 4.64
CA ALA A 421 -21.14 3.26 5.34
C ALA A 421 -22.39 2.35 5.39
N THR A 422 -22.34 1.16 4.79
CA THR A 422 -23.50 0.28 4.61
C THR A 422 -23.82 -0.58 5.83
N PHE A 423 -25.06 -1.04 5.91
CA PHE A 423 -25.49 -2.08 6.84
C PHE A 423 -25.75 -3.38 6.09
N THR A 424 -25.38 -4.51 6.68
CA THR A 424 -25.98 -5.78 6.27
C THR A 424 -27.47 -5.78 6.59
N TYR A 425 -28.26 -6.60 5.89
CA TYR A 425 -29.72 -6.61 6.05
C TYR A 425 -30.19 -6.79 7.51
N GLU A 426 -29.56 -7.71 8.26
CA GLU A 426 -29.91 -7.93 9.67
C GLU A 426 -29.53 -6.74 10.56
N GLN A 427 -28.39 -6.10 10.29
CA GLN A 427 -27.97 -4.90 11.03
C GLN A 427 -28.85 -3.70 10.69
N GLY A 428 -29.29 -3.55 9.44
CA GLY A 428 -30.25 -2.52 9.05
C GLY A 428 -31.59 -2.70 9.76
N LYS A 429 -32.07 -3.94 9.90
CA LYS A 429 -33.26 -4.24 10.71
C LYS A 429 -33.07 -3.86 12.18
N LEU A 430 -31.93 -4.19 12.78
CA LEU A 430 -31.64 -3.81 14.17
C LEU A 430 -31.50 -2.30 14.33
N ASN A 431 -30.91 -1.61 13.35
CA ASN A 431 -30.75 -0.16 13.34
C ASN A 431 -32.10 0.57 13.33
N ALA A 432 -33.14 0.00 12.71
CA ALA A 432 -34.50 0.53 12.77
C ALA A 432 -35.13 0.49 14.18
N TYR A 433 -34.50 -0.24 15.12
CA TYR A 433 -34.92 -0.39 16.52
C TYR A 433 -33.81 0.00 17.53
N GLY A 434 -32.76 0.68 17.09
CA GLY A 434 -31.76 1.31 17.96
C GLY A 434 -30.61 0.41 18.40
N GLY A 435 -30.31 -0.65 17.64
CA GLY A 435 -29.26 -1.61 18.00
C GLY A 435 -28.46 -2.21 16.84
N GLY A 436 -28.48 -1.58 15.66
CA GLY A 436 -27.70 -2.04 14.51
C GLY A 436 -26.33 -1.36 14.46
N HIS A 437 -25.31 -2.11 14.08
CA HIS A 437 -23.93 -1.65 13.95
C HIS A 437 -23.56 -1.47 12.48
N ARG A 438 -23.13 -0.26 12.12
CA ARG A 438 -22.78 0.10 10.74
C ARG A 438 -21.51 -0.62 10.31
N GLY A 439 -21.45 -1.12 9.08
CA GLY A 439 -20.29 -1.84 8.55
C GLY A 439 -20.05 -3.23 9.16
N LEU A 440 -20.92 -3.71 10.04
CA LEU A 440 -20.73 -5.01 10.68
C LEU A 440 -20.96 -6.13 9.66
N TYR A 441 -19.92 -6.94 9.43
CA TYR A 441 -19.87 -8.02 8.44
C TYR A 441 -19.94 -7.59 6.96
N THR A 442 -19.51 -6.36 6.64
CA THR A 442 -19.55 -5.83 5.26
C THR A 442 -18.24 -6.00 4.48
N GLY A 443 -17.32 -6.84 4.96
CA GLY A 443 -16.05 -7.12 4.28
C GLY A 443 -14.85 -6.89 5.19
N LEU A 444 -13.82 -6.27 4.62
CA LEU A 444 -12.59 -5.95 5.32
C LEU A 444 -12.73 -4.62 6.07
N THR A 445 -12.59 -4.66 7.39
CA THR A 445 -12.79 -3.49 8.25
C THR A 445 -11.70 -3.39 9.32
N GLY A 446 -11.38 -2.17 9.73
CA GLY A 446 -10.39 -1.89 10.76
C GLY A 446 -9.40 -0.81 10.35
N LEU A 447 -8.21 -0.81 10.94
CA LEU A 447 -7.17 0.19 10.65
C LEU A 447 -5.99 -0.45 9.92
N LEU A 448 -5.68 0.08 8.74
CA LEU A 448 -4.53 -0.31 7.92
C LEU A 448 -3.38 0.68 8.12
N ALA A 449 -2.18 0.16 8.34
CA ALA A 449 -0.95 0.94 8.34
C ALA A 449 -0.09 0.61 7.12
N VAL A 450 0.37 1.66 6.44
CA VAL A 450 1.10 1.58 5.17
C VAL A 450 2.37 2.42 5.29
N ASN A 451 3.48 1.99 4.71
CA ASN A 451 4.68 2.83 4.65
C ASN A 451 4.46 4.00 3.67
N ALA A 452 4.74 5.23 4.12
CA ALA A 452 4.49 6.43 3.33
C ALA A 452 5.39 6.53 2.09
N SER A 453 6.59 5.94 2.13
CA SER A 453 7.55 6.07 1.04
C SER A 453 7.19 5.25 -0.19
N ASP A 454 6.56 4.09 0.00
CA ASP A 454 6.38 3.07 -1.04
C ASP A 454 4.95 2.54 -1.16
N GLY A 455 4.06 2.85 -0.22
CA GLY A 455 2.68 2.35 -0.24
C GLY A 455 2.56 0.88 0.19
N ILE A 456 3.59 0.28 0.78
CA ILE A 456 3.57 -1.13 1.21
C ILE A 456 2.85 -1.26 2.55
N PRO A 457 1.80 -2.10 2.66
CA PRO A 457 1.16 -2.41 3.94
C PRO A 457 2.14 -3.00 4.96
N LYS A 458 2.16 -2.47 6.19
CA LYS A 458 3.00 -2.97 7.29
C LYS A 458 2.23 -3.81 8.29
N TRP A 459 1.05 -3.36 8.68
CA TRP A 459 0.17 -4.11 9.57
C TRP A 459 -1.28 -3.71 9.37
N ILE A 460 -2.19 -4.58 9.80
CA ILE A 460 -3.63 -4.30 9.90
C ILE A 460 -4.13 -4.72 11.27
N PHE A 461 -4.99 -3.87 11.85
CA PHE A 461 -5.81 -4.21 13.00
C PHE A 461 -7.25 -4.40 12.56
N LEU A 462 -7.74 -5.64 12.60
CA LEU A 462 -9.10 -5.98 12.16
C LEU A 462 -10.13 -5.67 13.25
N THR A 463 -11.20 -4.98 12.88
CA THR A 463 -12.38 -4.74 13.70
C THR A 463 -13.57 -5.53 13.14
N LYS A 464 -14.70 -5.57 13.86
CA LYS A 464 -15.91 -6.23 13.35
C LYS A 464 -16.72 -5.34 12.40
N SER A 465 -16.54 -4.03 12.53
CA SER A 465 -17.28 -2.97 11.84
C SER A 465 -16.35 -1.97 11.19
N GLN A 466 -16.90 -1.15 10.30
CA GLN A 466 -16.20 -0.04 9.65
C GLN A 466 -15.43 0.85 10.64
N ALA A 467 -14.33 1.42 10.15
CA ALA A 467 -13.55 2.46 10.80
C ALA A 467 -13.45 3.68 9.88
N MET A 468 -14.58 4.29 9.52
CA MET A 468 -14.63 5.48 8.67
C MET A 468 -14.02 6.73 9.34
N PRO A 469 -14.20 7.01 10.65
CA PRO A 469 -13.63 8.20 11.27
C PRO A 469 -12.11 8.29 11.10
N THR A 470 -11.63 9.47 10.73
CA THR A 470 -10.19 9.73 10.67
C THR A 470 -9.56 9.56 12.05
N ALA A 471 -8.47 8.81 12.09
CA ALA A 471 -7.71 8.53 13.31
C ALA A 471 -6.95 9.77 13.82
N VAL A 472 -6.45 9.69 15.06
CA VAL A 472 -5.50 10.65 15.65
C VAL A 472 -4.20 9.91 15.99
N ALA A 473 -3.08 10.40 15.47
CA ALA A 473 -1.75 9.95 15.84
C ALA A 473 -1.11 10.91 16.86
N TYR A 474 -0.76 10.38 18.03
CA TYR A 474 -0.12 11.16 19.09
C TYR A 474 0.71 10.29 20.02
N ASN A 475 1.92 10.74 20.35
CA ASN A 475 2.81 10.12 21.34
C ASN A 475 3.06 8.61 21.09
N GLY A 476 3.31 8.25 19.83
CA GLY A 476 3.59 6.86 19.42
C GLY A 476 2.37 5.97 19.34
N MET A 477 1.17 6.54 19.49
CA MET A 477 -0.11 5.84 19.35
C MET A 477 -0.86 6.34 18.12
N VAL A 478 -1.66 5.46 17.53
CA VAL A 478 -2.72 5.80 16.58
C VAL A 478 -4.05 5.37 17.19
N MET A 479 -4.99 6.30 17.27
CA MET A 479 -6.27 6.13 17.96
C MET A 479 -7.42 6.35 16.98
N PHE A 480 -8.38 5.43 16.95
CA PHE A 480 -9.49 5.46 16.00
C PHE A 480 -10.75 4.85 16.63
N ASP A 481 -11.91 5.14 16.05
CA ASP A 481 -13.23 4.68 16.49
C ASP A 481 -13.87 3.81 15.40
N ASP A 482 -14.73 2.87 15.79
CA ASP A 482 -15.37 1.92 14.90
C ASP A 482 -16.91 1.88 15.02
N GLY A 483 -17.55 1.28 14.02
CA GLY A 483 -19.00 1.13 13.98
C GLY A 483 -19.60 0.12 14.97
N ASP A 484 -18.76 -0.66 15.69
CA ASP A 484 -19.19 -1.61 16.73
C ASP A 484 -19.14 -0.96 18.14
N GLY A 485 -18.90 0.36 18.20
CA GLY A 485 -18.91 1.15 19.43
C GLY A 485 -17.61 1.04 20.22
N ASN A 486 -16.47 1.00 19.54
CA ASN A 486 -15.16 0.87 20.19
C ASN A 486 -14.17 1.92 19.71
N VAL A 487 -13.59 2.64 20.67
CA VAL A 487 -12.38 3.44 20.47
C VAL A 487 -11.18 2.58 20.83
N TYR A 488 -10.20 2.52 19.93
CA TYR A 488 -8.94 1.81 20.13
C TYR A 488 -7.77 2.77 20.16
N ALA A 489 -6.76 2.45 20.96
CA ALA A 489 -5.41 2.99 20.80
C ALA A 489 -4.45 1.85 20.48
N LEU A 490 -3.74 1.99 19.37
CA LEU A 490 -2.74 1.04 18.92
C LEU A 490 -1.36 1.68 18.98
N ASN A 491 -0.32 0.87 19.17
CA ASN A 491 1.04 1.29 18.92
C ASN A 491 1.22 1.59 17.43
N ALA A 492 1.61 2.81 17.11
CA ALA A 492 1.70 3.29 15.73
C ALA A 492 2.68 2.47 14.88
N THR A 493 3.74 1.90 15.48
CA THR A 493 4.77 1.15 14.74
C THR A 493 4.32 -0.27 14.39
N ASN A 494 3.66 -0.97 15.31
CA ASN A 494 3.40 -2.41 15.15
C ASN A 494 1.93 -2.84 15.26
N GLY A 495 1.00 -1.91 15.46
CA GLY A 495 -0.44 -2.18 15.51
C GLY A 495 -0.92 -2.90 16.78
N ASN A 496 -0.04 -3.11 17.77
CA ASN A 496 -0.44 -3.77 19.02
C ASN A 496 -1.42 -2.87 19.81
N LEU A 497 -2.51 -3.47 20.27
CA LEU A 497 -3.49 -2.80 21.13
C LEU A 497 -2.84 -2.33 22.45
N ILE A 498 -3.07 -1.07 22.80
CA ILE A 498 -2.64 -0.45 24.06
C ILE A 498 -3.81 -0.37 25.03
N TRP A 499 -4.92 0.22 24.59
CA TRP A 499 -6.17 0.29 25.35
C TRP A 499 -7.37 0.32 24.41
N ASN A 500 -8.55 -0.01 24.93
CA ASN A 500 -9.83 0.19 24.26
C ASN A 500 -10.87 0.79 25.21
N TYR A 501 -11.82 1.53 24.64
CA TYR A 501 -13.00 2.03 25.33
C TYR A 501 -14.24 1.65 24.51
N SER A 502 -15.20 0.99 25.15
CA SER A 502 -16.44 0.56 24.49
C SER A 502 -17.63 1.39 24.96
N TYR A 503 -18.54 1.69 24.03
CA TYR A 503 -19.79 2.38 24.29
C TYR A 503 -20.94 1.73 23.52
N ASP A 504 -22.17 2.05 23.92
CA ASP A 504 -23.37 1.62 23.19
C ASP A 504 -23.62 2.60 22.05
N GLY A 505 -23.40 2.13 20.82
CA GLY A 505 -23.70 2.85 19.59
C GLY A 505 -22.71 2.58 18.46
N SER A 506 -22.69 3.48 17.47
CA SER A 506 -21.81 3.40 16.31
C SER A 506 -21.13 4.75 16.10
N ALA A 507 -19.82 4.75 15.89
CA ALA A 507 -19.17 5.84 15.18
C ALA A 507 -19.66 5.84 13.72
N ASN A 508 -19.77 7.01 13.09
CA ASN A 508 -20.08 7.11 11.66
C ASN A 508 -18.95 7.91 10.97
N MET A 509 -19.16 9.16 10.57
CA MET A 509 -18.11 10.00 9.95
C MET A 509 -17.39 10.95 10.92
N ALA A 510 -17.80 11.02 12.19
CA ALA A 510 -17.21 11.91 13.19
C ALA A 510 -15.77 11.53 13.53
N SER A 511 -14.84 12.06 12.74
CA SER A 511 -13.40 11.96 12.93
C SER A 511 -12.98 12.45 14.32
N LEU A 512 -11.96 11.81 14.88
CA LEU A 512 -11.52 12.10 16.24
C LEU A 512 -10.72 13.41 16.28
N ASP A 513 -10.75 14.10 17.42
CA ASP A 513 -9.95 15.31 17.67
C ASP A 513 -9.06 15.16 18.91
N LEU A 514 -8.10 16.07 19.06
CA LEU A 514 -7.13 16.07 20.13
C LEU A 514 -7.09 17.42 20.85
N TYR A 515 -7.29 17.38 22.17
CA TYR A 515 -6.98 18.49 23.06
C TYR A 515 -5.71 18.17 23.85
N VAL A 516 -4.69 19.03 23.76
CA VAL A 516 -3.45 18.91 24.54
C VAL A 516 -3.43 20.01 25.62
N GLY A 517 -3.63 19.61 26.87
CA GLY A 517 -3.46 20.47 28.04
C GLY A 517 -2.04 20.41 28.59
N ASN A 518 -1.77 21.16 29.66
CA ASN A 518 -0.42 21.28 30.24
C ASN A 518 0.18 19.94 30.72
N ASN A 519 -0.64 19.02 31.23
CA ASN A 519 -0.19 17.76 31.85
C ASN A 519 -0.98 16.52 31.40
N TYR A 520 -1.91 16.68 30.46
CA TYR A 520 -2.76 15.60 29.95
C TYR A 520 -3.21 15.91 28.53
N ALA A 521 -3.60 14.88 27.80
CA ALA A 521 -4.26 15.03 26.50
C ALA A 521 -5.60 14.29 26.53
N LEU A 522 -6.59 14.87 25.86
CA LEU A 522 -7.92 14.27 25.67
C LEU A 522 -8.11 13.97 24.19
N LEU A 523 -8.57 12.75 23.91
CA LEU A 523 -9.09 12.33 22.63
C LEU A 523 -10.59 12.62 22.63
N ILE A 524 -11.08 13.36 21.65
CA ILE A 524 -12.50 13.71 21.50
C ILE A 524 -13.09 12.84 20.38
N THR A 525 -14.18 12.14 20.68
CA THR A 525 -14.94 11.33 19.70
C THR A 525 -16.43 11.61 19.86
N ALA A 526 -17.21 11.37 18.81
CA ALA A 526 -18.66 11.49 18.84
C ALA A 526 -19.32 10.26 18.21
N PHE A 527 -20.44 9.82 18.79
CA PHE A 527 -21.14 8.62 18.32
C PHE A 527 -22.65 8.74 18.43
N SER A 528 -23.34 7.84 17.74
CA SER A 528 -24.80 7.77 17.77
C SER A 528 -25.31 6.32 17.79
N PRO A 529 -26.16 5.95 18.74
CA PRO A 529 -26.68 4.58 18.89
C PRO A 529 -27.90 4.21 18.03
N GLY A 530 -28.11 4.85 16.88
CA GLY A 530 -29.20 4.50 15.95
C GLY A 530 -30.62 4.88 16.43
N TYR A 531 -31.60 4.65 15.55
CA TYR A 531 -33.00 5.10 15.73
C TYR A 531 -33.91 4.00 16.30
N PRO A 532 -34.94 4.28 17.12
CA PRO A 532 -35.29 5.55 17.74
C PRO A 532 -34.78 5.61 19.19
N VAL A 533 -34.07 6.69 19.50
CA VAL A 533 -33.77 7.17 20.85
C VAL A 533 -32.91 6.28 21.75
N ASN A 534 -31.69 6.04 21.31
CA ASN A 534 -30.56 6.09 22.23
C ASN A 534 -29.81 7.41 21.98
N MET A 535 -29.30 8.03 23.04
CA MET A 535 -28.87 9.43 23.01
C MET A 535 -27.43 9.55 22.48
N SER A 536 -27.27 10.31 21.39
CA SER A 536 -25.98 10.68 20.83
C SER A 536 -25.11 11.39 21.87
N ALA A 537 -23.81 11.20 21.77
CA ALA A 537 -22.87 11.77 22.73
C ALA A 537 -21.55 12.16 22.08
N ILE A 538 -20.92 13.18 22.68
CA ILE A 538 -19.51 13.47 22.49
C ILE A 538 -18.78 13.00 23.74
N VAL A 539 -17.69 12.27 23.57
CA VAL A 539 -16.90 11.72 24.66
C VAL A 539 -15.48 12.23 24.58
N ALA A 540 -14.94 12.61 25.73
CA ALA A 540 -13.52 12.87 25.88
C ALA A 540 -12.87 11.75 26.68
N LEU A 541 -11.82 11.14 26.14
CA LEU A 541 -11.04 10.08 26.76
C LEU A 541 -9.64 10.59 27.09
N TYR A 542 -9.09 10.22 28.24
CA TYR A 542 -7.68 10.45 28.52
C TYR A 542 -6.82 9.60 27.59
N VAL A 543 -5.97 10.24 26.80
CA VAL A 543 -5.14 9.58 25.76
C VAL A 543 -4.23 8.49 26.33
N ASN A 544 -3.77 8.64 27.56
CA ASN A 544 -2.83 7.71 28.19
C ASN A 544 -3.42 6.34 28.55
N ASN A 545 -4.75 6.24 28.74
CA ASN A 545 -5.38 5.01 29.24
C ASN A 545 -6.79 4.74 28.73
N GLY A 546 -7.36 5.61 27.89
CA GLY A 546 -8.70 5.45 27.31
C GLY A 546 -9.85 5.66 28.31
N THR A 547 -9.58 6.08 29.55
CA THR A 547 -10.66 6.32 30.53
C THR A 547 -11.41 7.61 30.21
N PRO A 548 -12.74 7.64 30.35
CA PRO A 548 -13.51 8.84 30.04
C PRO A 548 -13.20 9.97 31.02
N ALA A 549 -12.82 11.13 30.50
CA ALA A 549 -12.79 12.38 31.23
C ALA A 549 -14.21 12.91 31.44
N TYR A 550 -15.05 12.84 30.40
CA TYR A 550 -16.49 13.12 30.47
C TYR A 550 -17.26 12.49 29.30
N VAL A 551 -18.57 12.41 29.46
CA VAL A 551 -19.54 12.05 28.40
C VAL A 551 -20.56 13.17 28.31
N LEU A 552 -20.50 13.94 27.22
CA LEU A 552 -21.44 14.99 26.90
C LEU A 552 -22.63 14.40 26.13
N LYS A 553 -23.74 14.29 26.85
CA LYS A 553 -25.01 13.77 26.37
C LYS A 553 -25.78 14.80 25.54
N VAL A 554 -26.21 14.46 24.32
CA VAL A 554 -26.89 15.38 23.39
C VAL A 554 -28.32 14.89 23.09
N PRO A 555 -29.28 15.03 24.03
CA PRO A 555 -30.61 14.41 23.92
C PRO A 555 -31.54 15.07 22.89
N PHE A 556 -31.16 16.23 22.35
CA PHE A 556 -31.92 16.95 21.33
C PHE A 556 -31.36 16.74 19.92
N ALA A 557 -30.28 15.97 19.77
CA ALA A 557 -29.77 15.57 18.46
C ALA A 557 -30.74 14.61 17.77
N TYR A 558 -30.73 14.64 16.44
CA TYR A 558 -31.53 13.77 15.60
C TYR A 558 -30.66 12.78 14.84
N GLY A 559 -31.08 11.51 14.82
CA GLY A 559 -30.45 10.44 14.03
C GLY A 559 -28.98 10.23 14.39
N SER A 560 -28.15 10.01 13.36
CA SER A 560 -26.70 9.82 13.47
C SER A 560 -25.89 11.11 13.47
N SER A 561 -26.52 12.27 13.32
CA SER A 561 -25.85 13.53 12.90
C SER A 561 -24.68 13.97 13.78
N VAL A 562 -24.73 13.74 15.10
CA VAL A 562 -23.60 14.02 16.02
C VAL A 562 -22.41 13.10 15.74
N GLY A 563 -22.67 11.83 15.39
CA GLY A 563 -21.64 10.88 14.99
C GLY A 563 -21.20 11.03 13.53
N ASP A 564 -21.73 12.02 12.78
CA ASP A 564 -21.33 12.31 11.41
C ASP A 564 -20.46 13.58 11.29
N ALA A 565 -20.65 14.56 12.19
CA ALA A 565 -19.90 15.82 12.19
C ALA A 565 -18.51 15.66 12.82
N VAL A 566 -17.51 16.33 12.26
CA VAL A 566 -16.18 16.39 12.89
C VAL A 566 -16.13 17.62 13.81
N PRO A 567 -16.06 17.45 15.15
CA PRO A 567 -15.98 18.59 16.05
C PRO A 567 -14.64 19.34 15.89
N ALA A 568 -14.66 20.63 16.23
CA ALA A 568 -13.47 21.47 16.31
C ALA A 568 -13.10 21.79 17.75
N VAL A 569 -11.81 21.72 18.07
CA VAL A 569 -11.21 22.16 19.33
C VAL A 569 -10.43 23.46 19.12
N TYR A 570 -10.83 24.52 19.82
CA TYR A 570 -10.15 25.82 19.79
C TYR A 570 -9.97 26.40 21.18
N GLY A 571 -8.74 26.37 21.69
CA GLY A 571 -8.45 26.78 23.06
C GLY A 571 -9.23 25.92 24.06
N GLN A 572 -10.13 26.55 24.84
CA GLN A 572 -10.98 25.86 25.81
C GLN A 572 -12.33 25.40 25.24
N TYR A 573 -12.59 25.64 23.95
CA TYR A 573 -13.89 25.42 23.33
C TYR A 573 -13.88 24.15 22.48
N LEU A 574 -14.94 23.37 22.64
CA LEU A 574 -15.36 22.30 21.76
C LEU A 574 -16.56 22.81 20.98
N VAL A 575 -16.50 22.76 19.65
CA VAL A 575 -17.52 23.30 18.75
C VAL A 575 -17.98 22.20 17.81
N ASP A 576 -19.29 22.02 17.70
CA ASP A 576 -19.90 20.99 16.85
C ASP A 576 -21.20 21.50 16.23
N SER A 577 -21.58 20.97 15.06
CA SER A 577 -22.86 21.28 14.42
C SER A 577 -23.48 20.07 13.74
N PHE A 578 -24.77 19.87 14.02
CA PHE A 578 -25.51 18.67 13.66
C PHE A 578 -27.01 18.97 13.57
N MET A 579 -27.81 17.97 13.21
CA MET A 579 -29.27 18.10 13.18
C MET A 579 -29.88 17.90 14.56
N GLY A 580 -30.81 18.77 14.94
CA GLY A 580 -31.49 18.69 16.22
C GLY A 580 -32.94 19.16 16.20
N TYR A 581 -33.59 18.99 17.35
CA TYR A 581 -34.96 19.40 17.64
C TYR A 581 -36.00 18.91 16.61
N PRO A 582 -36.06 17.60 16.29
CA PRO A 582 -36.97 17.08 15.29
C PRO A 582 -38.43 17.42 15.60
N VAL A 583 -39.18 17.78 14.58
CA VAL A 583 -40.63 17.94 14.59
C VAL A 583 -41.21 16.78 13.80
N TYR A 584 -42.11 16.05 14.45
CA TYR A 584 -42.81 14.88 13.93
C TYR A 584 -41.91 13.64 13.76
N HIS A 585 -42.24 12.56 14.49
CA HIS A 585 -41.54 11.27 14.45
C HIS A 585 -42.39 10.25 13.67
N GLY A 586 -42.50 10.47 12.37
CA GLY A 586 -43.08 9.49 11.45
C GLY A 586 -42.14 8.29 11.24
N VAL A 587 -42.68 7.19 10.70
CA VAL A 587 -41.86 6.03 10.30
C VAL A 587 -41.16 6.24 8.94
N TYR A 588 -41.51 7.31 8.23
CA TYR A 588 -40.93 7.67 6.93
C TYR A 588 -40.07 8.93 7.05
N LEU A 589 -38.88 8.91 6.43
CA LEU A 589 -37.93 10.03 6.43
C LEU A 589 -38.58 11.35 5.98
N ASN A 590 -39.41 11.27 4.91
CA ASN A 590 -40.16 12.41 4.35
C ASN A 590 -41.20 13.05 5.28
N GLN A 591 -41.42 12.50 6.46
CA GLN A 591 -42.29 13.07 7.48
C GLN A 591 -41.51 13.81 8.58
N ILE A 592 -40.19 13.79 8.54
CA ILE A 592 -39.34 14.29 9.62
C ILE A 592 -38.74 15.63 9.22
N TYR A 593 -38.92 16.63 10.08
CA TYR A 593 -38.33 17.94 9.91
C TYR A 593 -37.41 18.24 11.07
N VAL A 594 -36.23 18.74 10.79
CA VAL A 594 -35.18 19.03 11.76
C VAL A 594 -34.58 20.38 11.46
N ARG A 595 -33.80 20.91 12.38
CA ARG A 595 -33.02 22.13 12.15
C ARG A 595 -31.57 21.84 12.46
N GLN A 596 -30.66 22.54 11.79
CA GLN A 596 -29.26 22.50 12.15
C GLN A 596 -29.02 23.33 13.43
N VAL A 597 -28.24 22.78 14.35
CA VAL A 597 -27.86 23.40 15.61
C VAL A 597 -26.35 23.57 15.68
N LEU A 598 -25.90 24.63 16.34
CA LEU A 598 -24.53 24.85 16.76
C LEU A 598 -24.43 24.57 18.25
N LEU A 599 -23.52 23.71 18.67
CA LEU A 599 -23.19 23.45 20.07
C LEU A 599 -21.79 23.96 20.37
N VAL A 600 -21.65 24.71 21.46
CA VAL A 600 -20.34 25.07 22.01
C VAL A 600 -20.27 24.64 23.46
N ALA A 601 -19.24 23.87 23.80
CA ALA A 601 -18.98 23.35 25.13
C ALA A 601 -17.54 23.65 25.57
N ASN A 602 -17.26 23.49 26.86
CA ASN A 602 -15.90 23.50 27.36
C ASN A 602 -15.23 22.13 27.11
N VAL A 603 -14.11 22.13 26.38
CA VAL A 603 -13.42 20.90 25.93
C VAL A 603 -12.84 20.06 27.08
N THR A 604 -12.68 20.60 28.28
CA THR A 604 -12.06 19.88 29.40
C THR A 604 -13.06 19.18 30.32
N ASN A 605 -14.32 19.62 30.32
CA ASN A 605 -15.34 19.08 31.22
C ASN A 605 -16.69 18.81 30.54
N GLY A 606 -16.84 19.13 29.26
CA GLY A 606 -18.06 18.89 28.49
C GLY A 606 -19.22 19.82 28.83
N ASN A 607 -19.04 20.82 29.70
CA ASN A 607 -20.14 21.74 30.04
C ASN A 607 -20.54 22.55 28.80
N ILE A 608 -21.80 22.40 28.38
CA ILE A 608 -22.39 23.22 27.31
C ILE A 608 -22.39 24.68 27.76
N LEU A 609 -21.79 25.55 26.94
CA LEU A 609 -21.77 26.99 27.14
C LEU A 609 -23.01 27.62 26.50
N TYR A 610 -23.32 27.22 25.27
CA TYR A 610 -24.55 27.61 24.58
C TYR A 610 -24.87 26.64 23.44
N VAL A 611 -26.13 26.71 22.98
CA VAL A 611 -26.62 26.02 21.77
C VAL A 611 -27.43 27.03 20.98
N GLU A 612 -27.17 27.12 19.68
CA GLU A 612 -27.83 28.07 18.78
C GLU A 612 -28.49 27.36 17.60
N ASN A 613 -29.57 27.96 17.07
CA ASN A 613 -30.19 27.48 15.85
C ASN A 613 -29.52 28.16 14.65
N ILE A 614 -29.05 27.37 13.69
CA ILE A 614 -28.48 27.90 12.44
C ILE A 614 -29.57 28.07 11.40
N THR A 615 -30.45 27.07 11.26
CA THR A 615 -31.47 27.03 10.22
C THR A 615 -32.89 27.04 10.80
N GLY A 616 -33.86 27.31 9.93
CA GLY A 616 -35.24 26.88 10.17
C GLY A 616 -35.39 25.36 10.07
N TYR A 617 -36.64 24.90 10.13
CA TYR A 617 -36.96 23.50 9.90
C TYR A 617 -36.82 23.13 8.42
N GLY A 618 -36.06 22.07 8.14
CA GLY A 618 -35.85 21.47 6.84
C GLY A 618 -35.86 19.95 6.92
N HIS A 619 -35.94 19.31 5.76
CA HIS A 619 -35.80 17.86 5.66
C HIS A 619 -34.31 17.47 5.82
N PRO A 620 -34.00 16.34 6.48
CA PRO A 620 -32.62 15.82 6.53
C PRO A 620 -32.08 15.48 5.13
N GLY A 621 -30.77 15.56 4.96
CA GLY A 621 -30.10 15.05 3.77
C GLY A 621 -30.20 13.54 3.68
N ASP A 622 -30.02 13.00 2.48
CA ASP A 622 -30.08 11.56 2.19
C ASP A 622 -28.79 10.82 2.61
N ASP A 623 -27.76 11.55 3.05
CA ASP A 623 -26.42 11.07 3.38
C ASP A 623 -25.87 11.64 4.72
N ASN A 624 -24.72 12.33 4.72
CA ASN A 624 -24.09 12.92 5.90
C ASN A 624 -24.92 14.11 6.43
N ASN A 625 -25.34 14.00 7.69
CA ASN A 625 -26.15 15.01 8.37
C ASN A 625 -25.41 15.75 9.49
N GLY A 626 -24.09 15.61 9.55
CA GLY A 626 -23.17 16.43 10.34
C GLY A 626 -22.66 17.63 9.56
N PHE A 627 -22.26 18.69 10.26
CA PHE A 627 -21.78 19.93 9.66
C PHE A 627 -20.49 20.37 10.35
N SER A 628 -19.35 20.02 9.77
CA SER A 628 -18.05 20.24 10.41
C SER A 628 -17.75 21.75 10.50
N PRO A 629 -17.52 22.32 11.71
CA PRO A 629 -17.29 23.75 11.89
C PRO A 629 -15.81 24.11 11.76
N LEU A 630 -15.52 25.28 11.18
CA LEU A 630 -14.21 25.93 11.22
C LEU A 630 -14.20 26.97 12.35
N VAL A 631 -13.12 27.02 13.16
CA VAL A 631 -12.94 28.05 14.18
C VAL A 631 -11.64 28.83 13.96
N TYR A 632 -11.76 30.12 13.69
CA TYR A 632 -10.59 30.98 13.45
C TYR A 632 -10.80 32.37 14.04
N ASN A 633 -9.80 32.88 14.77
CA ASN A 633 -9.81 34.22 15.39
C ASN A 633 -11.08 34.54 16.20
N GLY A 634 -11.63 33.55 16.91
CA GLY A 634 -12.83 33.73 17.74
C GLY A 634 -14.14 33.81 16.96
N ILE A 635 -14.12 33.41 15.68
CA ILE A 635 -15.30 33.26 14.83
C ILE A 635 -15.45 31.79 14.46
N ILE A 636 -16.68 31.30 14.52
CA ILE A 636 -17.08 29.98 14.05
C ILE A 636 -17.71 30.16 12.67
N TYR A 637 -17.24 29.43 11.67
CA TYR A 637 -17.85 29.34 10.35
C TYR A 637 -18.45 27.95 10.19
N VAL A 638 -19.76 27.88 9.95
CA VAL A 638 -20.48 26.61 9.86
C VAL A 638 -21.21 26.52 8.52
N PRO A 639 -20.93 25.50 7.70
CA PRO A 639 -21.67 25.24 6.47
C PRO A 639 -23.07 24.68 6.75
N SER A 640 -23.96 24.76 5.77
CA SER A 640 -25.31 24.22 5.86
C SER A 640 -25.83 23.76 4.50
N HIS A 641 -26.01 22.46 4.32
CA HIS A 641 -26.67 21.91 3.13
C HIS A 641 -28.17 22.22 3.09
N ILE A 642 -28.82 22.40 4.25
CA ILE A 642 -30.27 22.68 4.35
C ILE A 642 -30.60 24.01 3.65
N ASN A 643 -29.81 25.05 3.97
CA ASN A 643 -30.01 26.39 3.42
C ASN A 643 -29.05 26.73 2.27
N ARG A 644 -28.04 25.89 2.03
CA ARG A 644 -26.92 26.11 1.10
C ARG A 644 -26.14 27.38 1.42
N THR A 645 -25.78 27.59 2.68
CA THR A 645 -25.11 28.81 3.17
C THR A 645 -23.98 28.48 4.12
N VAL A 646 -23.04 29.41 4.31
CA VAL A 646 -22.16 29.45 5.48
C VAL A 646 -22.66 30.51 6.45
N ALA A 647 -22.72 30.18 7.73
CA ALA A 647 -23.05 31.13 8.80
C ALA A 647 -21.82 31.39 9.68
N ALA A 648 -21.61 32.65 10.06
CA ALA A 648 -20.54 33.06 10.96
C ALA A 648 -21.09 33.45 12.33
N PHE A 649 -20.52 32.90 13.40
CA PHE A 649 -20.91 33.17 14.78
C PHE A 649 -19.72 33.62 15.61
N ASN A 650 -19.95 34.49 16.58
CA ASN A 650 -18.94 34.82 17.57
C ASN A 650 -18.78 33.67 18.58
N LEU A 651 -17.57 33.13 18.72
CA LEU A 651 -17.24 31.94 19.52
C LEU A 651 -17.59 32.05 21.02
N THR A 652 -17.52 33.25 21.59
CA THR A 652 -17.74 33.42 23.03
C THR A 652 -19.20 33.73 23.36
N SER A 653 -19.87 34.50 22.51
CA SER A 653 -21.23 34.98 22.77
C SER A 653 -22.34 34.19 22.08
N GLY A 654 -22.01 33.32 21.12
CA GLY A 654 -22.99 32.61 20.30
C GLY A 654 -23.77 33.50 19.33
N LYS A 655 -23.45 34.80 19.26
CA LYS A 655 -24.18 35.73 18.38
C LYS A 655 -23.82 35.50 16.92
N LEU A 656 -24.86 35.36 16.09
CA LEU A 656 -24.75 35.39 14.63
C LEU A 656 -24.14 36.73 14.19
N ILE A 657 -23.15 36.65 13.29
CA ILE A 657 -22.46 37.79 12.67
C ILE A 657 -23.05 38.02 11.28
N TRP A 658 -23.04 36.99 10.43
CA TRP A 658 -23.57 37.03 9.08
C TRP A 658 -23.97 35.63 8.58
N ILE A 659 -24.78 35.58 7.53
CA ILE A 659 -25.07 34.37 6.74
C ILE A 659 -24.77 34.72 5.28
N SER A 660 -24.04 33.85 4.60
CA SER A 660 -23.70 34.04 3.19
C SER A 660 -24.95 34.03 2.29
N PRO A 661 -24.85 34.54 1.05
CA PRO A 661 -25.79 34.19 0.00
C PRO A 661 -25.90 32.66 -0.19
N GLN A 662 -27.03 32.21 -0.74
CA GLN A 662 -27.22 30.79 -1.06
C GLN A 662 -26.31 30.35 -2.22
N MET A 663 -25.62 29.24 -2.04
CA MET A 663 -24.84 28.54 -3.06
C MET A 663 -25.76 27.59 -3.85
N LYS A 664 -25.49 27.45 -5.16
CA LYS A 664 -26.45 26.81 -6.07
C LYS A 664 -26.30 25.30 -6.15
N HIS A 665 -25.10 24.76 -6.00
CA HIS A 665 -24.80 23.36 -6.31
C HIS A 665 -24.22 22.60 -5.11
N ALA A 666 -23.86 23.32 -4.05
CA ALA A 666 -23.14 22.78 -2.93
C ALA A 666 -23.96 21.81 -2.05
N SER A 667 -23.33 20.66 -1.74
CA SER A 667 -23.76 19.71 -0.70
C SER A 667 -23.29 20.12 0.71
N LEU A 668 -22.44 21.16 0.85
CA LEU A 668 -22.01 21.87 2.09
C LEU A 668 -22.09 21.07 3.41
N ALA A 669 -21.38 19.94 3.47
CA ALA A 669 -21.27 19.13 4.67
C ALA A 669 -19.93 19.36 5.39
N ASP A 670 -18.81 19.42 4.67
CA ASP A 670 -17.51 19.69 5.31
C ASP A 670 -17.16 21.17 5.42
N GLN A 671 -16.18 21.39 6.29
CA GLN A 671 -15.74 22.69 6.74
C GLN A 671 -15.07 23.51 5.63
N PRO A 672 -15.34 24.82 5.56
CA PRO A 672 -14.63 25.71 4.65
C PRO A 672 -13.21 25.99 5.15
N VAL A 673 -12.42 26.71 4.35
CA VAL A 673 -11.07 27.16 4.74
C VAL A 673 -11.03 28.67 4.88
N TYR A 674 -10.39 29.16 5.95
CA TYR A 674 -10.05 30.58 6.07
C TYR A 674 -8.65 30.86 5.52
N TYR A 675 -8.56 31.78 4.56
CA TYR A 675 -7.30 32.23 3.99
C TYR A 675 -7.34 33.72 3.66
N ASP A 676 -6.40 34.50 4.20
CA ASP A 676 -6.20 35.93 3.90
C ASP A 676 -7.48 36.80 3.90
N GLY A 677 -8.34 36.62 4.90
CA GLY A 677 -9.59 37.39 5.01
C GLY A 677 -10.75 36.85 4.16
N TYR A 678 -10.57 35.69 3.53
CA TYR A 678 -11.61 34.99 2.77
C TYR A 678 -11.98 33.65 3.42
N ILE A 679 -13.22 33.25 3.21
CA ILE A 679 -13.72 31.89 3.47
C ILE A 679 -13.92 31.23 2.11
N ILE A 680 -13.21 30.15 1.85
CA ILE A 680 -13.26 29.40 0.60
C ILE A 680 -14.06 28.12 0.85
N VAL A 681 -15.06 27.91 0.02
CA VAL A 681 -16.06 26.85 0.17
C VAL A 681 -16.17 26.08 -1.15
N PRO A 682 -15.98 24.76 -1.15
CA PRO A 682 -16.37 23.93 -2.29
C PRO A 682 -17.87 24.03 -2.54
N ASP A 683 -18.25 24.43 -3.75
CA ASP A 683 -19.62 24.52 -4.26
C ASP A 683 -19.73 23.64 -5.50
N PHE A 684 -19.51 22.34 -5.28
CA PHE A 684 -19.52 21.29 -6.31
C PHE A 684 -18.43 21.51 -7.36
N ASP A 685 -18.71 22.03 -8.54
CA ASP A 685 -17.73 22.26 -9.62
C ASP A 685 -16.97 23.60 -9.49
N HIS A 686 -17.14 24.31 -8.38
CA HIS A 686 -16.53 25.62 -8.12
C HIS A 686 -15.99 25.75 -6.70
N PHE A 687 -15.09 26.70 -6.51
CA PHE A 687 -14.86 27.33 -5.21
C PHE A 687 -15.64 28.64 -5.10
N ALA A 688 -16.53 28.73 -4.12
CA ALA A 688 -17.12 29.99 -3.70
C ALA A 688 -16.17 30.69 -2.70
N VAL A 689 -15.84 31.95 -2.98
CA VAL A 689 -14.96 32.76 -2.13
C VAL A 689 -15.80 33.85 -1.48
N LEU A 690 -15.92 33.78 -0.16
CA LEU A 690 -16.68 34.71 0.65
C LEU A 690 -15.74 35.65 1.39
N ASN A 691 -16.10 36.92 1.55
CA ASN A 691 -15.40 37.82 2.45
C ASN A 691 -15.66 37.39 3.90
N ALA A 692 -14.61 37.09 4.66
CA ALA A 692 -14.75 36.53 6.00
C ALA A 692 -15.37 37.49 7.02
N ALA A 693 -15.33 38.80 6.76
CA ALA A 693 -15.84 39.83 7.67
C ALA A 693 -17.36 40.03 7.54
N ASN A 694 -17.94 39.83 6.36
CA ASN A 694 -19.36 40.13 6.10
C ASN A 694 -20.14 39.02 5.37
N GLY A 695 -19.48 37.98 4.86
CA GLY A 695 -20.11 36.84 4.19
C GLY A 695 -20.47 37.08 2.72
N ASP A 696 -20.13 38.24 2.14
CA ASP A 696 -20.42 38.55 0.75
C ASP A 696 -19.64 37.63 -0.19
N LEU A 697 -20.31 37.13 -1.25
CA LEU A 697 -19.64 36.39 -2.32
C LEU A 697 -18.74 37.34 -3.11
N VAL A 698 -17.44 37.10 -3.06
CA VAL A 698 -16.40 37.88 -3.74
C VAL A 698 -16.07 37.28 -5.10
N ASN A 699 -15.89 35.96 -5.15
CA ASN A 699 -15.58 35.24 -6.37
C ASN A 699 -16.27 33.88 -6.39
N LYS A 700 -16.45 33.33 -7.60
CA LYS A 700 -16.85 31.95 -7.80
C LYS A 700 -15.98 31.37 -8.91
N TYR A 701 -14.98 30.59 -8.53
CA TYR A 701 -13.96 30.06 -9.42
C TYR A 701 -14.34 28.68 -9.92
N TYR A 702 -14.40 28.48 -11.24
CA TYR A 702 -14.65 27.16 -11.83
C TYR A 702 -13.38 26.33 -11.80
N VAL A 703 -13.45 25.18 -11.14
CA VAL A 703 -12.29 24.34 -10.83
C VAL A 703 -11.85 23.52 -12.05
N GLY A 704 -12.78 23.25 -12.96
CA GLY A 704 -12.50 22.44 -14.13
C GLY A 704 -12.56 20.95 -13.87
N VAL A 705 -13.10 20.50 -12.74
CA VAL A 705 -13.68 19.16 -12.45
C VAL A 705 -14.81 19.35 -11.46
N ASP A 706 -15.68 18.36 -11.34
CA ASP A 706 -16.70 18.34 -10.29
C ASP A 706 -15.99 17.95 -8.99
N LEU A 707 -16.07 18.83 -7.99
CA LEU A 707 -15.68 18.48 -6.62
C LEU A 707 -16.90 17.93 -5.89
N GLY A 708 -16.64 17.48 -4.67
CA GLY A 708 -17.67 17.03 -3.76
C GLY A 708 -17.96 18.04 -2.66
N LYS A 709 -18.06 17.48 -1.46
CA LYS A 709 -18.28 18.19 -0.21
C LYS A 709 -17.01 18.25 0.64
N ASP A 710 -15.88 17.82 0.09
CA ASP A 710 -14.61 17.55 0.76
C ASP A 710 -13.98 18.82 1.33
N GLN A 711 -13.02 18.66 2.23
CA GLN A 711 -12.27 19.78 2.77
C GLN A 711 -11.05 20.12 1.87
N PRO A 712 -10.96 21.34 1.34
CA PRO A 712 -9.74 21.79 0.69
C PRO A 712 -8.65 22.08 1.73
N ILE A 713 -7.39 21.97 1.31
CA ILE A 713 -6.22 22.35 2.10
C ILE A 713 -5.40 23.40 1.37
N ILE A 714 -4.63 24.22 2.09
CA ILE A 714 -3.74 25.21 1.48
C ILE A 714 -2.31 24.98 1.96
N VAL A 715 -1.39 24.84 1.01
CA VAL A 715 0.05 24.75 1.27
C VAL A 715 0.79 25.77 0.41
N GLY A 716 1.44 26.74 1.06
CA GLY A 716 2.08 27.85 0.35
C GLY A 716 1.05 28.67 -0.42
N ASN A 717 1.22 28.77 -1.74
CA ASN A 717 0.32 29.49 -2.63
C ASN A 717 -0.62 28.55 -3.41
N THR A 718 -0.81 27.31 -2.96
CA THR A 718 -1.61 26.31 -3.66
C THR A 718 -2.75 25.83 -2.78
N ILE A 719 -3.97 25.83 -3.32
CA ILE A 719 -5.13 25.11 -2.76
C ILE A 719 -5.23 23.73 -3.41
N ILE A 720 -5.45 22.70 -2.59
CA ILE A 720 -5.52 21.29 -3.00
C ILE A 720 -6.84 20.74 -2.47
N ASP A 721 -7.52 19.96 -3.30
CA ASP A 721 -8.80 19.33 -2.94
C ASP A 721 -8.94 17.97 -3.63
N SER A 722 -9.85 17.15 -3.13
CA SER A 722 -10.24 15.86 -3.72
C SER A 722 -11.70 15.89 -4.15
N SER A 723 -12.20 14.77 -4.69
CA SER A 723 -13.55 14.71 -5.19
C SER A 723 -14.19 13.36 -4.98
N ILE A 724 -15.47 13.38 -4.61
CA ILE A 724 -16.42 12.26 -4.70
C ILE A 724 -16.53 11.64 -6.10
N PHE A 725 -15.90 12.23 -7.13
CA PHE A 725 -15.81 11.71 -8.48
C PHE A 725 -14.39 11.21 -8.85
N ASP A 726 -13.54 10.94 -7.85
CA ASP A 726 -12.20 10.35 -7.99
C ASP A 726 -11.22 11.27 -8.76
N TYR A 727 -11.15 12.53 -8.35
CA TYR A 727 -10.19 13.52 -8.86
C TYR A 727 -9.47 14.20 -7.72
N VAL A 728 -8.16 14.44 -7.89
CA VAL A 728 -7.37 15.31 -7.01
C VAL A 728 -6.93 16.53 -7.80
N ILE A 729 -7.06 17.70 -7.21
CA ILE A 729 -6.66 18.96 -7.85
C ILE A 729 -5.60 19.68 -7.02
N ALA A 730 -4.81 20.50 -7.70
CA ALA A 730 -4.04 21.56 -7.06
C ALA A 730 -4.07 22.79 -7.95
N LEU A 731 -4.39 23.95 -7.36
CA LEU A 731 -4.55 25.21 -8.08
C LEU A 731 -3.82 26.35 -7.35
N PRO A 732 -3.25 27.33 -8.06
CA PRO A 732 -2.70 28.51 -7.43
C PRO A 732 -3.81 29.29 -6.75
N ILE A 733 -3.66 29.59 -5.46
CA ILE A 733 -4.69 30.27 -4.68
C ILE A 733 -5.03 31.65 -5.24
N SER A 734 -4.07 32.32 -5.87
CA SER A 734 -4.24 33.61 -6.54
C SER A 734 -5.16 33.56 -7.78
N GLN A 735 -5.48 32.37 -8.29
CA GLN A 735 -6.50 32.20 -9.34
C GLN A 735 -7.90 32.06 -8.74
N VAL A 736 -7.99 31.54 -7.50
CA VAL A 736 -9.24 31.25 -6.81
C VAL A 736 -9.81 32.49 -6.13
N ILE A 737 -8.98 33.26 -5.42
CA ILE A 737 -9.37 34.54 -4.79
C ILE A 737 -9.45 35.67 -5.81
#